data_AF-Q0U3P7-F1
#
_entry.id   AF-Q0U3P7-F1
#
_cell.length_a   1.000
_cell.length_b   1.000
_cell.length_c   1.000
_cell.angle_alpha   90.00
_cell.angle_beta   90.00
_cell.angle_gamma   90.00
#
_symmetry.space_group_name_H-M   'P 1'
#
loop_
_entity.id
_entity.type
_entity.pdbx_description
1 polymer ?
#
loop_
_entity_poly.entity_id
_entity_poly.type
_entity_poly.pdbx_seq_one_letter_code
_entity_poly.pdbx_strand_id
1 'polypeptide(L)'
;MENPILSISPALVFTALAICLVPAIALYGLALSQRDTPLPPPAGCRRLGLQGPSNLEDQHSKRFARGGTRTPANPWTVKAIFIYPLKSCAPVELDNTEVLRTGLMYDRQFTFGQFVSGLPSMDGKVNSEWQFMSLRKFPRLAKVETEVWYPDPSAPGYSEDGEWVLSEGCLLVRFPFSPDTDFSFEGLKNWGKILAAKLAKRAEPMLEFRVPFNPPNDRIKRKGYKSQELKIWKDAPQALDVSPEIDPEILAKLKYTLGTSNPVTLFRINPEQPRVVTKNAPKKADVGFQTTIGMQDSYPVHILNLASVHDVASKLPRQEGPWQLVVPLLNALRFRANIYITGPPAFHEDAWLKARISSPNSSYAHDPLDLNVSCRTTRCKLPNVDPDTAIADRNEPYSTLRQYRIIDEGNKNPCLGMQVVPLQSGEVKVGDYIEVLESGNHLWIGAEDPKEDDWQHVQDPKKRKAIQDRLAQRARHSALALSPTDPILDFLNPSPNDQLAIDFTTPNLINPAPYLPSPQSPLQPPLTIFTALYLNGLTLSLSCTACLHTPSPPAHASHPLSLHPTPTQLTTAHPRWFDRLPFPTMRDNLIRLMDMGVLDEEEFLRDLFTMESWRIETRGVGWSESAWNTRGWRMEGAWRGKWGWLM
;
A
#
# COMPACT_ATOMS: atom_id res chain seq x y z
N MET A 1 48.93 -45.09 5.24
CA MET A 1 47.50 -44.78 5.12
C MET A 1 47.30 -44.16 3.75
N GLU A 2 47.08 -44.99 2.73
CA GLU A 2 46.81 -44.53 1.38
C GLU A 2 45.29 -44.44 1.20
N ASN A 3 44.80 -43.25 0.85
CA ASN A 3 43.39 -43.02 0.57
C ASN A 3 43.04 -43.67 -0.78
N PRO A 4 41.94 -44.45 -0.89
CA PRO A 4 41.56 -45.05 -2.16
C PRO A 4 41.02 -43.95 -3.08
N ILE A 5 41.69 -43.75 -4.21
CA ILE A 5 41.20 -42.89 -5.29
C ILE A 5 40.02 -43.63 -5.92
N LEU A 6 38.81 -43.08 -5.79
CA LEU A 6 37.61 -43.60 -6.47
C LEU A 6 37.84 -43.58 -7.99
N SER A 7 37.96 -44.76 -8.60
CA SER A 7 37.92 -44.94 -10.05
C SER A 7 36.48 -44.78 -10.53
N ILE A 8 36.09 -43.58 -10.96
CA ILE A 8 34.77 -43.32 -11.53
C ILE A 8 34.72 -43.92 -12.94
N SER A 9 33.88 -44.92 -13.16
CA SER A 9 33.72 -45.53 -14.49
C SER A 9 32.94 -44.61 -15.44
N PRO A 10 33.25 -44.60 -16.75
CA PRO A 10 32.49 -43.83 -17.75
C PRO A 10 31.00 -44.17 -17.75
N ALA A 11 30.64 -45.42 -17.46
CA ALA A 11 29.25 -45.86 -17.33
C ALA A 11 28.55 -45.20 -16.13
N LEU A 12 29.23 -45.03 -15.00
CA LEU A 12 28.69 -44.34 -13.82
C LEU A 12 28.43 -42.86 -14.14
N VAL A 13 29.35 -42.21 -14.86
CA VAL A 13 29.19 -40.82 -15.32
C VAL A 13 28.01 -40.70 -16.27
N PHE A 14 27.89 -41.61 -17.25
CA PHE A 14 26.78 -41.58 -18.21
C PHE A 14 25.43 -41.84 -17.54
N THR A 15 25.38 -42.77 -16.58
CA THR A 15 24.16 -43.07 -15.82
C THR A 15 23.77 -41.89 -14.94
N ALA A 16 24.73 -41.26 -14.25
CA ALA A 16 24.48 -40.06 -13.46
C ALA A 16 24.01 -38.89 -14.34
N LEU A 17 24.63 -38.69 -15.51
CA LEU A 17 24.20 -37.68 -16.48
C LEU A 17 22.79 -37.96 -17.01
N ALA A 18 22.45 -39.20 -17.35
CA ALA A 18 21.11 -39.57 -17.81
C ALA A 18 20.05 -39.38 -16.70
N ILE A 19 20.35 -39.78 -15.46
CA ILE A 19 19.49 -39.58 -14.29
C ILE A 19 19.22 -38.08 -14.05
N CYS A 20 20.19 -37.20 -14.31
CA CYS A 20 20.02 -35.75 -14.16
C CYS A 20 19.37 -35.08 -15.39
N LEU A 21 19.79 -35.45 -16.60
CA LEU A 21 19.38 -34.79 -17.85
C LEU A 21 17.99 -35.21 -18.30
N VAL A 22 17.60 -36.47 -18.18
CA VAL A 22 16.29 -36.94 -18.66
C VAL A 22 15.14 -36.25 -17.91
N PRO A 23 15.14 -36.16 -16.56
CA PRO A 23 14.13 -35.38 -15.84
C PRO A 23 14.17 -33.89 -16.18
N ALA A 24 15.37 -33.31 -16.35
CA ALA A 24 15.51 -31.90 -16.72
C ALA A 24 14.92 -31.61 -18.12
N ILE A 25 15.17 -32.48 -19.10
CA ILE A 25 14.62 -32.39 -20.46
C ILE A 25 13.10 -32.61 -20.44
N ALA A 26 12.62 -33.58 -19.65
CA ALA A 26 11.18 -33.83 -19.50
C ALA A 26 10.46 -32.64 -18.85
N LEU A 27 11.03 -32.06 -17.79
CA LEU A 27 10.51 -30.85 -17.14
C LEU A 27 10.55 -29.65 -18.09
N TYR A 28 11.62 -29.49 -18.87
CA TYR A 28 11.72 -28.45 -19.87
C TYR A 28 10.67 -28.62 -20.98
N GLY A 29 10.48 -29.85 -21.48
CA GLY A 29 9.42 -30.17 -22.45
C GLY A 29 8.02 -29.92 -21.90
N LEU A 30 7.77 -30.27 -20.64
CA LEU A 30 6.53 -29.97 -19.94
C LEU A 30 6.30 -28.45 -19.84
N ALA A 31 7.32 -27.68 -19.43
CA ALA A 31 7.23 -26.22 -19.38
C ALA A 31 6.96 -25.59 -20.75
N LEU A 32 7.57 -26.10 -21.82
CA LEU A 32 7.29 -25.64 -23.18
C LEU A 32 5.83 -25.93 -23.59
N SER A 33 5.30 -27.10 -23.22
CA SER A 33 3.92 -27.49 -23.51
C SER A 33 2.87 -26.69 -22.72
N GLN A 34 3.25 -26.18 -21.55
CA GLN A 34 2.38 -25.44 -20.63
C GLN A 34 2.61 -23.93 -20.67
N ARG A 35 3.24 -23.41 -21.73
CA ARG A 35 3.38 -21.95 -21.90
C ARG A 35 2.00 -21.32 -22.04
N ASP A 36 1.77 -20.26 -21.27
CA ASP A 36 0.56 -19.45 -21.40
C ASP A 36 0.45 -18.93 -22.84
N THR A 37 -0.59 -19.35 -23.56
CA THR A 37 -0.96 -18.75 -24.83
C THR A 37 -1.75 -17.47 -24.54
N PRO A 38 -1.20 -16.28 -24.82
CA PRO A 38 -1.94 -15.04 -24.62
C PRO A 38 -3.18 -15.03 -25.50
N LEU A 39 -4.27 -14.42 -25.03
CA LEU A 39 -5.45 -14.23 -25.84
C LEU A 39 -5.08 -13.43 -27.11
N PRO A 40 -5.64 -13.77 -28.28
CA PRO A 40 -5.35 -13.05 -29.52
C PRO A 40 -5.72 -11.57 -29.36
N PRO A 41 -4.98 -10.62 -29.96
CA PRO A 41 -5.31 -9.19 -29.90
C PRO A 41 -6.80 -8.93 -30.17
N PRO A 42 -7.47 -8.02 -29.43
CA PRO A 42 -8.85 -7.64 -29.73
C PRO A 42 -8.96 -7.16 -31.19
N ALA A 43 -9.91 -7.73 -31.94
CA ALA A 43 -10.10 -7.42 -33.34
C ALA A 43 -10.42 -5.93 -33.54
N GLY A 44 -9.74 -5.28 -34.49
CA GLY A 44 -9.92 -3.85 -34.78
C GLY A 44 -9.32 -2.90 -33.76
N CYS A 45 -8.51 -3.38 -32.82
CA CYS A 45 -7.86 -2.54 -31.82
C CYS A 45 -6.34 -2.60 -31.88
N ARG A 46 -5.72 -1.50 -31.45
CA ARG A 46 -4.28 -1.37 -31.25
C ARG A 46 -3.95 -1.18 -29.78
N ARG A 47 -2.85 -1.79 -29.32
CA ARG A 47 -2.38 -1.64 -27.94
C ARG A 47 -1.81 -0.23 -27.73
N LEU A 48 -2.32 0.47 -26.73
CA LEU A 48 -1.74 1.69 -26.19
C LEU A 48 -0.56 1.35 -25.28
N GLY A 49 0.55 2.06 -25.44
CA GLY A 49 1.74 1.88 -24.62
C GLY A 49 3.02 2.26 -25.35
N LEU A 50 4.07 2.47 -24.56
CA LEU A 50 5.43 2.73 -25.02
C LEU A 50 5.97 1.59 -25.89
N GLN A 51 6.62 1.96 -26.99
CA GLN A 51 7.33 1.01 -27.87
C GLN A 51 8.83 1.07 -27.56
N GLY A 52 9.31 0.20 -26.66
CA GLY A 52 10.73 0.12 -26.31
C GLY A 52 10.99 0.07 -24.81
N PRO A 53 12.21 0.41 -24.36
CA PRO A 53 12.54 0.49 -22.93
C PRO A 53 11.81 1.65 -22.25
N SER A 54 11.58 1.53 -20.94
CA SER A 54 10.93 2.56 -20.13
C SER A 54 11.74 3.86 -20.12
N ASN A 55 11.06 5.00 -20.22
CA ASN A 55 11.69 6.31 -20.03
C ASN A 55 12.16 6.53 -18.59
N LEU A 56 11.70 5.73 -17.62
CA LEU A 56 12.17 5.72 -16.23
C LEU A 56 13.16 4.58 -15.92
N GLU A 57 13.64 3.84 -16.92
CA GLU A 57 14.67 2.81 -16.69
C GLU A 57 15.91 3.40 -16.01
N ASP A 58 16.29 4.61 -16.38
CA ASP A 58 17.45 5.33 -15.84
C ASP A 58 17.11 6.32 -14.73
N GLN A 59 15.92 6.20 -14.11
CA GLN A 59 15.44 7.12 -13.08
C GLN A 59 16.42 7.29 -11.91
N HIS A 60 17.23 6.27 -11.59
CA HIS A 60 18.23 6.30 -10.51
C HIS A 60 19.55 6.97 -10.92
N SER A 61 19.67 7.43 -12.16
CA SER A 61 20.87 8.12 -12.63
C SER A 61 21.08 9.45 -11.89
N LYS A 62 22.30 9.67 -11.39
CA LYS A 62 22.70 10.90 -10.70
C LYS A 62 22.54 12.16 -11.56
N ARG A 63 22.40 12.01 -12.89
CA ARG A 63 22.13 13.13 -13.80
C ARG A 63 20.82 13.86 -13.48
N PHE A 64 19.85 13.16 -12.90
CA PHE A 64 18.56 13.75 -12.50
C PHE A 64 18.54 14.21 -11.05
N ALA A 65 19.59 13.95 -10.27
CA ALA A 65 19.67 14.36 -8.87
C ALA A 65 19.97 15.87 -8.72
N ARG A 66 20.53 16.49 -9.77
CA ARG A 66 20.83 17.92 -9.80
C ARG A 66 20.02 18.57 -10.90
N GLY A 67 19.30 19.64 -10.55
CA GLY A 67 18.63 20.52 -11.50
C GLY A 67 19.27 21.89 -11.52
N GLY A 68 18.84 22.73 -12.46
CA GLY A 68 19.33 24.08 -12.64
C GLY A 68 18.25 25.01 -13.17
N THR A 69 18.58 26.30 -13.28
CA THR A 69 17.70 27.27 -13.94
C THR A 69 17.46 26.88 -15.39
N ARG A 70 16.26 27.17 -15.89
CA ARG A 70 15.91 26.91 -17.28
C ARG A 70 16.77 27.80 -18.18
N THR A 71 17.54 27.18 -19.05
CA THR A 71 18.30 27.86 -20.12
C THR A 71 18.16 27.04 -21.41
N PRO A 72 18.46 27.60 -22.59
CA PRO A 72 18.47 26.80 -23.82
C PRO A 72 19.39 25.57 -23.74
N ALA A 73 20.46 25.63 -22.93
CA ALA A 73 21.38 24.51 -22.68
C ALA A 73 20.88 23.52 -21.60
N ASN A 74 19.90 23.92 -20.78
CA ASN A 74 19.26 23.09 -19.75
C ASN A 74 17.73 23.27 -19.82
N PRO A 75 17.08 22.73 -20.86
CA PRO A 75 15.63 22.81 -20.98
C PRO A 75 14.97 21.96 -19.88
N TRP A 76 13.86 22.44 -19.35
CA TRP A 76 13.00 21.64 -18.48
C TRP A 76 12.04 20.85 -19.36
N THR A 77 12.00 19.54 -19.17
CA THR A 77 11.33 18.63 -20.12
C THR A 77 10.44 17.62 -19.41
N VAL A 78 9.41 17.18 -20.11
CA VAL A 78 8.66 15.96 -19.76
C VAL A 78 9.57 14.75 -20.00
N LYS A 79 9.85 14.00 -18.93
CA LYS A 79 10.73 12.83 -18.97
C LYS A 79 9.95 11.54 -19.19
N ALA A 80 8.79 11.39 -18.57
CA ALA A 80 7.96 10.19 -18.73
C ALA A 80 6.49 10.50 -18.45
N ILE A 81 5.60 9.76 -19.11
CA ILE A 81 4.15 9.90 -18.98
C ILE A 81 3.56 8.54 -18.60
N PHE A 82 2.75 8.52 -17.55
CA PHE A 82 2.06 7.32 -17.08
C PHE A 82 0.58 7.58 -16.87
N ILE A 83 -0.22 6.62 -17.28
CA ILE A 83 -1.63 6.52 -16.92
C ILE A 83 -1.85 5.30 -16.02
N TYR A 84 -2.92 5.35 -15.24
CA TYR A 84 -3.35 4.26 -14.37
C TYR A 84 -4.80 3.89 -14.71
N PRO A 85 -5.06 3.18 -15.80
CA PRO A 85 -6.41 2.91 -16.29
C PRO A 85 -7.31 2.30 -15.22
N LEU A 86 -6.71 1.38 -14.44
CA LEU A 86 -7.28 0.78 -13.25
C LEU A 86 -6.63 1.39 -12.00
N LYS A 87 -7.46 2.04 -11.18
CA LYS A 87 -7.04 2.66 -9.92
C LYS A 87 -6.32 1.64 -9.03
N SER A 88 -5.26 2.09 -8.37
CA SER A 88 -4.43 1.30 -7.45
C SER A 88 -3.60 0.18 -8.09
N CYS A 89 -3.76 -0.09 -9.40
CA CYS A 89 -3.01 -1.12 -10.12
C CYS A 89 -1.77 -0.57 -10.83
N ALA A 90 -1.04 -1.42 -11.55
CA ALA A 90 0.18 -1.06 -12.27
C ALA A 90 -0.08 0.02 -13.36
N PRO A 91 0.91 0.87 -13.65
CA PRO A 91 0.78 1.89 -14.69
C PRO A 91 0.87 1.33 -16.10
N VAL A 92 0.43 2.14 -17.07
CA VAL A 92 0.82 2.03 -18.49
C VAL A 92 1.65 3.26 -18.84
N GLU A 93 2.86 3.03 -19.35
CA GLU A 93 3.75 4.09 -19.82
C GLU A 93 3.45 4.49 -21.26
N LEU A 94 3.50 5.79 -21.57
CA LEU A 94 3.15 6.35 -22.87
C LEU A 94 4.24 7.30 -23.39
N ASP A 95 4.42 7.33 -24.72
CA ASP A 95 5.22 8.36 -25.41
C ASP A 95 4.46 9.69 -25.53
N ASN A 96 3.16 9.59 -25.72
CA ASN A 96 2.25 10.72 -25.87
C ASN A 96 0.86 10.36 -25.36
N THR A 97 0.08 11.38 -25.03
CA THR A 97 -1.30 11.18 -24.57
C THR A 97 -2.10 12.46 -24.79
N GLU A 98 -3.38 12.28 -25.12
CA GLU A 98 -4.34 13.37 -25.09
C GLU A 98 -4.67 13.72 -23.63
N VAL A 99 -4.69 15.01 -23.34
CA VAL A 99 -5.09 15.58 -22.06
C VAL A 99 -6.48 16.15 -22.20
N LEU A 100 -7.39 15.64 -21.38
CA LEU A 100 -8.75 16.15 -21.24
C LEU A 100 -8.84 17.01 -19.98
N ARG A 101 -9.92 17.79 -19.85
CA ARG A 101 -10.20 18.55 -18.61
C ARG A 101 -10.32 17.65 -17.37
N THR A 102 -10.70 16.39 -17.56
CA THR A 102 -10.82 15.37 -16.50
C THR A 102 -9.52 14.66 -16.16
N GLY A 103 -8.46 14.84 -16.96
CA GLY A 103 -7.14 14.24 -16.76
C GLY A 103 -6.55 13.69 -18.06
N LEU A 104 -5.52 12.86 -17.95
CA LEU A 104 -4.99 12.13 -19.10
C LEU A 104 -6.05 11.15 -19.64
N MET A 105 -6.12 11.02 -20.96
CA MET A 105 -7.00 10.06 -21.61
C MET A 105 -6.74 8.66 -21.06
N TYR A 106 -7.82 7.91 -20.80
CA TYR A 106 -7.80 6.57 -20.21
C TYR A 106 -7.31 6.47 -18.75
N ASP A 107 -6.90 7.56 -18.08
CA ASP A 107 -6.45 7.51 -16.68
C ASP A 107 -7.61 7.33 -15.68
N ARG A 108 -7.44 6.37 -14.77
CA ARG A 108 -8.30 6.09 -13.59
C ARG A 108 -9.80 6.09 -13.92
N GLN A 109 -10.16 5.35 -14.96
CA GLN A 109 -11.55 5.13 -15.36
C GLN A 109 -12.18 3.91 -14.67
N PHE A 110 -11.33 2.96 -14.24
CA PHE A 110 -11.76 1.74 -13.57
C PHE A 110 -11.22 1.65 -12.15
N THR A 111 -11.87 0.87 -11.29
CA THR A 111 -11.33 0.49 -9.97
C THR A 111 -11.97 -0.82 -9.51
N PHE A 112 -11.21 -1.64 -8.77
CA PHE A 112 -11.83 -2.71 -8.01
C PHE A 112 -12.55 -2.15 -6.78
N GLY A 113 -13.70 -2.73 -6.46
CA GLY A 113 -14.44 -2.49 -5.23
C GLY A 113 -14.59 -3.78 -4.44
N GLN A 114 -14.52 -3.66 -3.12
CA GLN A 114 -14.91 -4.73 -2.20
C GLN A 114 -16.21 -4.36 -1.49
N PHE A 115 -17.10 -5.33 -1.29
CA PHE A 115 -18.33 -5.12 -0.55
C PHE A 115 -18.04 -5.30 0.95
N VAL A 116 -18.22 -4.24 1.73
CA VAL A 116 -17.91 -4.24 3.16
C VAL A 116 -19.20 -4.11 3.95
N SER A 117 -19.43 -5.03 4.87
CA SER A 117 -20.51 -4.97 5.85
C SER A 117 -19.96 -4.49 7.18
N GLY A 118 -20.54 -3.42 7.73
CA GLY A 118 -20.20 -2.89 9.04
C GLY A 118 -20.76 -3.75 10.18
N LEU A 119 -20.31 -3.47 11.40
CA LEU A 119 -20.94 -4.04 12.60
C LEU A 119 -22.39 -3.55 12.71
N PRO A 120 -23.30 -4.36 13.30
CA PRO A 120 -24.67 -3.92 13.55
C PRO A 120 -24.66 -2.65 14.41
N SER A 121 -25.45 -1.65 14.03
CA SER A 121 -25.72 -0.52 14.91
C SER A 121 -26.44 -0.98 16.19
N MET A 122 -26.52 -0.12 17.20
CA MET A 122 -27.33 -0.37 18.41
C MET A 122 -28.79 -0.72 18.08
N ASP A 123 -29.28 -0.32 16.90
CA ASP A 123 -30.63 -0.61 16.39
C ASP A 123 -30.70 -1.90 15.55
N GLY A 124 -29.62 -2.70 15.51
CA GLY A 124 -29.51 -3.93 14.74
C GLY A 124 -29.35 -3.77 13.22
N LYS A 125 -29.16 -2.54 12.72
CA LYS A 125 -28.98 -2.30 11.27
C LYS A 125 -27.53 -2.54 10.85
N VAL A 126 -27.33 -3.38 9.85
CA VAL A 126 -26.02 -3.61 9.20
C VAL A 126 -25.95 -2.76 7.94
N ASN A 127 -25.06 -1.78 7.94
CA ASN A 127 -24.78 -0.99 6.74
C ASN A 127 -23.75 -1.74 5.89
N SER A 128 -24.11 -2.04 4.65
CA SER A 128 -23.19 -2.62 3.67
C SER A 128 -23.00 -1.65 2.51
N GLU A 129 -21.75 -1.42 2.12
CA GLU A 129 -21.39 -0.48 1.06
C GLU A 129 -20.23 -1.02 0.23
N TRP A 130 -20.18 -0.64 -1.04
CA TRP A 130 -18.99 -0.87 -1.86
C TRP A 130 -17.93 0.15 -1.52
N GLN A 131 -16.73 -0.32 -1.22
CA GLN A 131 -15.56 0.52 -1.00
C GLN A 131 -14.47 0.19 -2.02
N PHE A 132 -13.85 1.21 -2.60
CA PHE A 132 -12.75 0.96 -3.53
C PHE A 132 -11.57 0.24 -2.84
N MET A 133 -10.89 -0.63 -3.57
CA MET A 133 -9.69 -1.30 -3.09
C MET A 133 -8.47 -0.37 -3.26
N SER A 134 -7.89 0.07 -2.14
CA SER A 134 -6.70 0.92 -2.14
C SER A 134 -5.42 0.11 -2.07
N LEU A 135 -4.38 0.57 -2.76
CA LEU A 135 -3.05 -0.04 -2.72
C LEU A 135 -2.46 -0.14 -1.30
N ARG A 136 -2.87 0.74 -0.37
CA ARG A 136 -2.43 0.70 1.03
C ARG A 136 -2.96 -0.52 1.79
N LYS A 137 -4.18 -0.95 1.46
CA LYS A 137 -4.82 -2.11 2.10
C LYS A 137 -4.49 -3.39 1.33
N PHE A 138 -4.34 -3.29 0.01
CA PHE A 138 -4.06 -4.41 -0.88
C PHE A 138 -2.82 -4.14 -1.73
N PRO A 139 -1.60 -4.27 -1.17
CA PRO A 139 -0.35 -4.04 -1.89
C PRO A 139 -0.20 -4.88 -3.17
N ARG A 140 -0.76 -6.10 -3.19
CA ARG A 140 -0.75 -6.99 -4.37
C ARG A 140 -1.46 -6.41 -5.60
N LEU A 141 -2.27 -5.36 -5.45
CA LEU A 141 -2.79 -4.61 -6.60
C LEU A 141 -1.68 -4.05 -7.49
N ALA A 142 -0.49 -3.75 -6.95
CA ALA A 142 0.66 -3.32 -7.75
C ALA A 142 1.11 -4.38 -8.78
N LYS A 143 0.79 -5.65 -8.57
CA LYS A 143 1.08 -6.75 -9.52
C LYS A 143 -0.01 -6.98 -10.56
N VAL A 144 -1.13 -6.25 -10.45
CA VAL A 144 -2.18 -6.31 -11.47
C VAL A 144 -1.75 -5.39 -12.61
N GLU A 145 -1.34 -6.00 -13.71
CA GLU A 145 -0.97 -5.36 -14.95
C GLU A 145 -2.23 -4.95 -15.73
N THR A 146 -2.14 -3.84 -16.44
CA THR A 146 -3.23 -3.38 -17.31
C THR A 146 -2.69 -3.03 -18.68
N GLU A 147 -3.48 -3.32 -19.70
CA GLU A 147 -3.26 -2.85 -21.06
C GLU A 147 -4.52 -2.20 -21.58
N VAL A 148 -4.37 -1.06 -22.23
CA VAL A 148 -5.48 -0.37 -22.91
C VAL A 148 -5.35 -0.63 -24.39
N TRP A 149 -6.46 -1.02 -25.01
CA TRP A 149 -6.57 -1.24 -26.45
C TRP A 149 -7.61 -0.28 -26.99
N TYR A 150 -7.26 0.52 -28.00
CA TYR A 150 -8.18 1.49 -28.61
C TYR A 150 -8.48 1.10 -30.06
N PRO A 151 -9.66 1.46 -30.60
CA PRO A 151 -10.02 1.16 -31.97
C PRO A 151 -9.11 1.89 -32.97
N ASP A 152 -8.60 1.18 -33.98
CA ASP A 152 -7.76 1.73 -35.04
C ASP A 152 -8.20 1.12 -36.38
N PRO A 153 -8.65 1.93 -37.36
CA PRO A 153 -9.06 1.44 -38.68
C PRO A 153 -7.98 0.65 -39.44
N SER A 154 -6.70 0.86 -39.10
CA SER A 154 -5.58 0.12 -39.68
C SER A 154 -5.31 -1.22 -38.99
N ALA A 155 -5.96 -1.50 -37.86
CA ALA A 155 -5.75 -2.72 -37.10
C ALA A 155 -6.40 -3.95 -37.77
N PRO A 156 -5.78 -5.14 -37.68
CA PRO A 156 -6.37 -6.37 -38.21
C PRO A 156 -7.75 -6.68 -37.61
N GLY A 157 -8.70 -7.05 -38.46
CA GLY A 157 -10.05 -7.40 -38.04
C GLY A 157 -10.92 -6.20 -37.65
N TYR A 158 -10.56 -4.99 -38.08
CA TYR A 158 -11.40 -3.80 -37.90
C TYR A 158 -12.74 -3.96 -38.64
N SER A 159 -13.81 -3.65 -37.91
CA SER A 159 -15.17 -3.54 -38.41
C SER A 159 -15.86 -2.46 -37.59
N GLU A 160 -16.60 -1.56 -38.23
CA GLU A 160 -17.34 -0.48 -37.54
C GLU A 160 -18.36 -1.06 -36.55
N ASP A 161 -18.98 -2.18 -36.91
CA ASP A 161 -19.90 -2.95 -36.05
C ASP A 161 -19.18 -3.92 -35.09
N GLY A 162 -17.85 -3.86 -35.05
CA GLY A 162 -17.02 -4.70 -34.19
C GLY A 162 -17.30 -4.44 -32.72
N GLU A 163 -17.41 -5.51 -31.93
CA GLU A 163 -17.76 -5.43 -30.50
C GLU A 163 -16.84 -4.47 -29.70
N TRP A 164 -15.53 -4.54 -29.96
CA TRP A 164 -14.52 -3.70 -29.29
C TRP A 164 -14.45 -2.29 -29.85
N VAL A 165 -14.80 -2.10 -31.13
CA VAL A 165 -14.86 -0.79 -31.79
C VAL A 165 -16.05 0.01 -31.24
N LEU A 166 -17.23 -0.62 -31.15
CA LEU A 166 -18.43 -0.05 -30.52
C LEU A 166 -18.25 0.23 -29.03
N SER A 167 -17.31 -0.45 -28.38
CA SER A 167 -16.98 -0.23 -26.96
C SER A 167 -15.89 0.82 -26.73
N GLU A 168 -15.50 1.55 -27.78
CA GLU A 168 -14.37 2.51 -27.80
C GLU A 168 -13.07 1.91 -27.26
N GLY A 169 -12.88 0.59 -27.46
CA GLY A 169 -11.72 -0.16 -27.02
C GLY A 169 -12.00 -1.17 -25.91
N CYS A 170 -10.90 -1.67 -25.34
CA CYS A 170 -10.89 -2.74 -24.35
C CYS A 170 -9.83 -2.45 -23.29
N LEU A 171 -10.17 -2.73 -22.03
CA LEU A 171 -9.20 -2.86 -20.94
C LEU A 171 -8.88 -4.35 -20.75
N LEU A 172 -7.62 -4.73 -20.93
CA LEU A 172 -7.11 -6.05 -20.57
C LEU A 172 -6.48 -5.95 -19.19
N VAL A 173 -6.89 -6.82 -18.28
CA VAL A 173 -6.36 -6.90 -16.92
C VAL A 173 -5.68 -8.25 -16.76
N ARG A 174 -4.44 -8.22 -16.28
CA ARG A 174 -3.63 -9.42 -16.05
C ARG A 174 -3.09 -9.43 -14.63
N PHE A 175 -3.13 -10.56 -13.95
CA PHE A 175 -2.66 -10.67 -12.57
C PHE A 175 -1.99 -12.01 -12.31
N PRO A 176 -1.03 -12.06 -11.37
CA PRO A 176 -0.34 -13.31 -11.07
C PRO A 176 -1.22 -14.24 -10.25
N PHE A 177 -1.18 -15.53 -10.62
CA PHE A 177 -1.87 -16.59 -9.91
C PHE A 177 -1.04 -17.87 -9.99
N SER A 178 -0.55 -18.32 -8.84
CA SER A 178 0.15 -19.59 -8.70
C SER A 178 -0.88 -20.68 -8.37
N PRO A 179 -1.14 -21.64 -9.27
CA PRO A 179 -2.06 -22.73 -9.00
C PRO A 179 -1.47 -23.71 -7.99
N ASP A 180 -2.34 -24.39 -7.24
CA ASP A 180 -1.91 -25.40 -6.27
C ASP A 180 -1.16 -26.55 -6.96
N THR A 181 -0.05 -26.97 -6.36
CA THR A 181 0.77 -28.06 -6.86
C THR A 181 0.66 -29.27 -5.95
N ASP A 182 0.24 -30.40 -6.51
CA ASP A 182 0.24 -31.71 -5.87
C ASP A 182 0.89 -32.76 -6.79
N PHE A 183 0.91 -34.03 -6.34
CA PHE A 183 1.44 -35.14 -7.15
C PHE A 183 0.39 -35.74 -8.11
N SER A 184 -0.74 -35.05 -8.32
CA SER A 184 -1.73 -35.44 -9.33
C SER A 184 -1.26 -35.04 -10.74
N PHE A 185 -1.94 -35.55 -11.77
CA PHE A 185 -1.70 -35.12 -13.15
C PHE A 185 -1.96 -33.62 -13.35
N GLU A 186 -2.94 -33.07 -12.63
CA GLU A 186 -3.26 -31.63 -12.59
C GLU A 186 -2.11 -30.85 -11.94
N GLY A 187 -1.60 -31.33 -10.80
CA GLY A 187 -0.47 -30.74 -10.09
C GLY A 187 0.84 -30.77 -10.88
N LEU A 188 1.12 -31.85 -11.63
CA LEU A 188 2.25 -31.88 -12.55
C LEU A 188 2.11 -30.82 -13.66
N LYS A 189 0.91 -30.62 -14.22
CA LYS A 189 0.68 -29.52 -15.18
C LYS A 189 0.90 -28.15 -14.55
N ASN A 190 0.46 -27.96 -13.30
CA ASN A 190 0.66 -26.72 -12.55
C ASN A 190 2.15 -26.44 -12.30
N TRP A 191 2.95 -27.46 -11.97
CA TRP A 191 4.42 -27.38 -11.96
C TRP A 191 4.99 -26.94 -13.31
N GLY A 192 4.47 -27.50 -14.40
CA GLY A 192 4.82 -27.09 -15.76
C GLY A 192 4.58 -25.61 -16.03
N LYS A 193 3.40 -25.07 -15.64
CA LYS A 193 3.06 -23.65 -15.78
C LYS A 193 3.99 -22.74 -14.98
N ILE A 194 4.29 -23.10 -13.73
CA ILE A 194 5.21 -22.34 -12.88
C ILE A 194 6.62 -22.32 -13.50
N LEU A 195 7.10 -23.48 -14.00
CA LEU A 195 8.39 -23.57 -14.65
C LEU A 195 8.42 -22.75 -15.96
N ALA A 196 7.33 -22.77 -16.75
CA ALA A 196 7.18 -21.98 -17.96
C ALA A 196 7.25 -20.47 -17.66
N ALA A 197 6.57 -20.01 -16.60
CA ALA A 197 6.62 -18.63 -16.14
C ALA A 197 8.05 -18.22 -15.75
N LYS A 198 8.75 -19.06 -14.97
CA LYS A 198 10.15 -18.83 -14.58
C LYS A 198 11.09 -18.77 -15.78
N LEU A 199 10.93 -19.64 -16.77
CA LEU A 199 11.70 -19.60 -18.02
C LEU A 199 11.42 -18.32 -18.83
N ALA A 200 10.21 -17.77 -18.74
CA ALA A 200 9.84 -16.48 -19.31
C ALA A 200 10.26 -15.27 -18.45
N LYS A 201 11.12 -15.47 -17.43
CA LYS A 201 11.55 -14.46 -16.44
C LYS A 201 10.40 -13.82 -15.65
N ARG A 202 9.29 -14.54 -15.47
CA ARG A 202 8.17 -14.15 -14.60
C ARG A 202 8.23 -14.92 -13.29
N ALA A 203 7.83 -14.29 -12.20
CA ALA A 203 7.80 -14.93 -10.88
C ALA A 203 6.67 -15.95 -10.76
N GLU A 204 5.51 -15.67 -11.37
CA GLU A 204 4.28 -16.47 -11.27
C GLU A 204 3.59 -16.55 -12.66
N PRO A 205 2.79 -17.59 -12.93
CA PRO A 205 1.87 -17.62 -14.08
C PRO A 205 0.86 -16.48 -13.99
N MET A 206 0.35 -16.05 -15.14
CA MET A 206 -0.56 -14.91 -15.21
C MET A 206 -1.93 -15.34 -15.73
N LEU A 207 -2.99 -14.85 -15.08
CA LEU A 207 -4.35 -14.93 -15.61
C LEU A 207 -4.74 -13.58 -16.19
N GLU A 208 -5.53 -13.61 -17.27
CA GLU A 208 -6.02 -12.41 -17.92
C GLU A 208 -7.51 -12.49 -18.24
N PHE A 209 -8.16 -11.33 -18.22
CA PHE A 209 -9.52 -11.13 -18.69
C PHE A 209 -9.65 -9.76 -19.35
N ARG A 210 -10.74 -9.56 -20.09
CA ARG A 210 -10.99 -8.37 -20.89
C ARG A 210 -12.33 -7.79 -20.55
N VAL A 211 -12.39 -6.46 -20.50
CA VAL A 211 -13.64 -5.73 -20.34
C VAL A 211 -13.72 -4.59 -21.36
N PRO A 212 -14.91 -4.27 -21.89
CA PRO A 212 -15.09 -3.12 -22.77
C PRO A 212 -14.69 -1.84 -22.07
N PHE A 213 -14.01 -0.93 -22.78
CA PHE A 213 -13.57 0.32 -22.17
C PHE A 213 -14.76 1.24 -21.86
N ASN A 214 -15.64 1.45 -22.85
CA ASN A 214 -16.90 2.17 -22.74
C ASN A 214 -18.04 1.30 -23.30
N PRO A 215 -18.72 0.49 -22.46
CA PRO A 215 -19.76 -0.42 -22.95
C PRO A 215 -20.97 0.35 -23.51
N PRO A 216 -21.47 0.02 -24.72
CA PRO A 216 -22.66 0.67 -25.28
C PRO A 216 -23.93 0.24 -24.53
N ASN A 217 -24.96 1.08 -24.57
CA ASN A 217 -26.23 0.86 -23.85
C ASN A 217 -26.88 -0.51 -24.12
N ASP A 218 -26.77 -1.02 -25.35
CA ASP A 218 -27.31 -2.33 -25.70
C ASP A 218 -26.55 -3.48 -25.04
N ARG A 219 -25.23 -3.34 -24.89
CA ARG A 219 -24.39 -4.31 -24.16
C ARG A 219 -24.70 -4.29 -22.68
N ILE A 220 -24.82 -3.10 -22.09
CA ILE A 220 -25.20 -2.88 -20.69
C ILE A 220 -26.51 -3.62 -20.37
N LYS A 221 -27.52 -3.47 -21.22
CA LYS A 221 -28.82 -4.16 -21.08
C LYS A 221 -28.70 -5.67 -21.28
N ARG A 222 -28.04 -6.12 -22.36
CA ARG A 222 -27.91 -7.54 -22.73
C ARG A 222 -27.20 -8.35 -21.65
N LYS A 223 -26.17 -7.77 -21.02
CA LYS A 223 -25.33 -8.43 -20.01
C LYS A 223 -25.74 -8.13 -18.57
N GLY A 224 -26.71 -7.22 -18.36
CA GLY A 224 -27.28 -6.94 -17.05
C GLY A 224 -26.36 -6.19 -16.09
N TYR A 225 -25.61 -5.20 -16.59
CA TYR A 225 -24.74 -4.37 -15.77
C TYR A 225 -25.55 -3.56 -14.75
N LYS A 226 -25.00 -3.35 -13.55
CA LYS A 226 -25.69 -2.64 -12.46
C LYS A 226 -24.97 -1.34 -12.12
N SER A 227 -25.71 -0.23 -12.07
CA SER A 227 -25.18 1.01 -11.47
C SER A 227 -25.26 0.88 -9.95
N GLN A 228 -24.12 1.03 -9.28
CA GLN A 228 -24.03 0.94 -7.84
C GLN A 228 -23.21 2.10 -7.29
N GLU A 229 -23.52 2.50 -6.07
CA GLU A 229 -22.77 3.54 -5.37
C GLU A 229 -21.45 2.95 -4.86
N LEU A 230 -20.33 3.53 -5.29
CA LEU A 230 -18.99 3.12 -4.90
C LEU A 230 -18.34 4.21 -4.05
N LYS A 231 -18.07 3.91 -2.79
CA LYS A 231 -17.39 4.85 -1.89
C LYS A 231 -15.91 4.99 -2.25
N ILE A 232 -15.52 6.20 -2.58
CA ILE A 232 -14.16 6.65 -2.84
C ILE A 232 -13.85 7.80 -1.87
N TRP A 233 -13.21 7.46 -0.76
CA TRP A 233 -12.96 8.40 0.34
C TRP A 233 -14.25 8.96 0.93
N LYS A 234 -14.50 10.24 0.71
CA LYS A 234 -15.68 10.99 1.13
C LYS A 234 -16.75 11.06 0.04
N ASP A 235 -16.41 10.70 -1.19
CA ASP A 235 -17.31 10.75 -2.33
C ASP A 235 -17.90 9.35 -2.56
N ALA A 236 -19.10 9.30 -3.12
CA ALA A 236 -19.78 8.05 -3.42
C ALA A 236 -20.46 8.15 -4.80
N PRO A 237 -19.67 8.20 -5.90
CA PRO A 237 -20.24 8.26 -7.24
C PRO A 237 -20.99 6.98 -7.61
N GLN A 238 -21.91 7.11 -8.55
CA GLN A 238 -22.47 5.97 -9.27
C GLN A 238 -21.43 5.41 -10.23
N ALA A 239 -21.15 4.12 -10.10
CA ALA A 239 -20.23 3.39 -10.95
C ALA A 239 -20.92 2.14 -11.50
N LEU A 240 -20.57 1.79 -12.74
CA LEU A 240 -21.13 0.65 -13.44
C LEU A 240 -20.34 -0.61 -13.07
N ASP A 241 -21.03 -1.60 -12.52
CA ASP A 241 -20.49 -2.92 -12.24
C ASP A 241 -20.35 -3.71 -13.55
N VAL A 242 -19.10 -3.99 -13.93
CA VAL A 242 -18.75 -4.68 -15.17
C VAL A 242 -18.40 -6.16 -14.95
N SER A 243 -18.64 -6.71 -13.75
CA SER A 243 -18.41 -8.14 -13.47
C SER A 243 -19.08 -9.14 -14.41
N PRO A 244 -20.24 -8.88 -15.06
CA PRO A 244 -20.80 -9.82 -16.03
C PRO A 244 -19.92 -10.12 -17.25
N GLU A 245 -18.83 -9.36 -17.46
CA GLU A 245 -17.84 -9.61 -18.50
C GLU A 245 -16.68 -10.50 -18.03
N ILE A 246 -16.59 -10.78 -16.72
CA ILE A 246 -15.49 -11.50 -16.11
C ILE A 246 -15.99 -12.89 -15.73
N ASP A 247 -15.22 -13.92 -16.08
CA ASP A 247 -15.50 -15.28 -15.63
C ASP A 247 -15.50 -15.33 -14.08
N PRO A 248 -16.57 -15.85 -13.43
CA PRO A 248 -16.64 -15.97 -11.98
C PRO A 248 -15.45 -16.70 -11.36
N GLU A 249 -14.87 -17.68 -12.05
CA GLU A 249 -13.69 -18.41 -11.59
C GLU A 249 -12.44 -17.51 -11.61
N ILE A 250 -12.26 -16.71 -12.65
CA ILE A 250 -11.16 -15.74 -12.74
C ILE A 250 -11.31 -14.68 -11.64
N LEU A 251 -12.53 -14.18 -11.39
CA LEU A 251 -12.80 -13.20 -10.35
C LEU A 251 -12.53 -13.79 -8.95
N ALA A 252 -12.86 -15.06 -8.71
CA ALA A 252 -12.54 -15.77 -7.47
C ALA A 252 -11.02 -15.93 -7.28
N LYS A 253 -10.27 -16.26 -8.34
CA LYS A 253 -8.81 -16.34 -8.31
C LYS A 253 -8.17 -14.98 -8.05
N LEU A 254 -8.70 -13.91 -8.66
CA LEU A 254 -8.27 -12.53 -8.36
C LEU A 254 -8.49 -12.20 -6.88
N LYS A 255 -9.69 -12.49 -6.36
CA LYS A 255 -10.03 -12.29 -4.94
C LYS A 255 -9.04 -13.01 -4.01
N TYR A 256 -8.69 -14.26 -4.34
CA TYR A 256 -7.68 -15.04 -3.63
C TYR A 256 -6.30 -14.36 -3.70
N THR A 257 -5.85 -13.98 -4.90
CA THR A 257 -4.57 -13.25 -5.10
C THR A 257 -4.52 -11.94 -4.30
N LEU A 258 -5.65 -11.23 -4.16
CA LEU A 258 -5.71 -9.99 -3.40
C LEU A 258 -5.81 -10.21 -1.87
N GLY A 259 -6.03 -11.44 -1.41
CA GLY A 259 -6.08 -11.79 0.01
C GLY A 259 -7.30 -11.22 0.73
N THR A 260 -8.46 -11.15 0.08
CA THR A 260 -9.69 -10.64 0.69
C THR A 260 -10.80 -11.70 0.74
N SER A 261 -11.51 -11.76 1.86
CA SER A 261 -12.70 -12.61 2.03
C SER A 261 -13.98 -11.94 1.54
N ASN A 262 -13.98 -10.61 1.41
CA ASN A 262 -15.12 -9.83 0.94
C ASN A 262 -15.42 -10.09 -0.54
N PRO A 263 -16.68 -9.96 -0.99
CA PRO A 263 -17.00 -9.93 -2.42
C PRO A 263 -16.20 -8.81 -3.11
N VAL A 264 -15.64 -9.11 -4.29
CA VAL A 264 -14.88 -8.16 -5.11
C VAL A 264 -15.54 -8.06 -6.48
N THR A 265 -15.63 -6.84 -7.02
CA THR A 265 -16.05 -6.60 -8.40
C THR A 265 -15.21 -5.48 -9.04
N LEU A 266 -15.33 -5.34 -10.36
CA LEU A 266 -14.73 -4.28 -11.15
C LEU A 266 -15.79 -3.22 -11.48
N PHE A 267 -15.45 -1.97 -11.22
CA PHE A 267 -16.29 -0.81 -11.51
C PHE A 267 -15.68 0.08 -12.58
N ARG A 268 -16.53 0.59 -13.48
CA ARG A 268 -16.25 1.66 -14.43
C ARG A 268 -16.97 2.93 -13.98
N ILE A 269 -16.28 4.07 -13.90
CA ILE A 269 -16.96 5.33 -13.56
C ILE A 269 -17.95 5.70 -14.67
N ASN A 270 -19.13 6.21 -14.32
CA ASN A 270 -20.05 6.74 -15.33
C ASN A 270 -19.52 8.09 -15.84
N PRO A 271 -19.19 8.24 -17.14
CA PRO A 271 -18.69 9.50 -17.70
C PRO A 271 -19.71 10.65 -17.59
N GLU A 272 -21.00 10.35 -17.49
CA GLU A 272 -22.06 11.37 -17.34
C GLU A 272 -22.14 11.95 -15.92
N GLN A 273 -21.55 11.27 -14.93
CA GLN A 273 -21.58 11.68 -13.52
C GLN A 273 -20.16 11.80 -12.95
N PRO A 274 -19.34 12.71 -13.48
CA PRO A 274 -17.98 12.89 -13.00
C PRO A 274 -17.97 13.55 -11.62
N ARG A 275 -16.93 13.27 -10.83
CA ARG A 275 -16.76 13.85 -9.49
C ARG A 275 -16.22 15.26 -9.58
N VAL A 276 -16.83 16.19 -8.87
CA VAL A 276 -16.44 17.61 -8.87
C VAL A 276 -15.33 17.88 -7.84
N VAL A 277 -14.31 18.62 -8.26
CA VAL A 277 -13.21 19.07 -7.39
C VAL A 277 -13.40 20.54 -7.04
N THR A 278 -13.62 20.84 -5.76
CA THR A 278 -13.85 22.21 -5.29
C THR A 278 -12.68 22.80 -4.51
N LYS A 279 -11.97 21.98 -3.74
CA LYS A 279 -10.87 22.43 -2.87
C LYS A 279 -9.64 22.75 -3.72
N ASN A 280 -9.03 23.92 -3.52
CA ASN A 280 -7.87 24.51 -4.23
C ASN A 280 -7.89 24.47 -5.77
N ALA A 281 -8.90 23.85 -6.39
CA ALA A 281 -9.13 23.92 -7.81
C ALA A 281 -9.46 25.37 -8.22
N PRO A 282 -9.09 25.77 -9.45
CA PRO A 282 -9.47 27.08 -9.96
C PRO A 282 -10.99 27.23 -9.96
N LYS A 283 -11.49 28.43 -9.63
CA LYS A 283 -12.93 28.67 -9.59
C LYS A 283 -13.47 28.72 -11.01
N LYS A 284 -14.72 28.28 -11.19
CA LYS A 284 -15.44 28.38 -12.47
C LYS A 284 -15.46 29.80 -13.04
N ALA A 285 -15.47 30.83 -12.19
CA ALA A 285 -15.42 32.23 -12.61
C ALA A 285 -14.08 32.60 -13.27
N ASP A 286 -12.98 31.97 -12.85
CA ASP A 286 -11.62 32.32 -13.28
C ASP A 286 -11.22 31.58 -14.57
N VAL A 287 -11.65 30.32 -14.71
CA VAL A 287 -11.26 29.44 -15.83
C VAL A 287 -12.42 29.05 -16.75
N GLY A 288 -13.65 29.46 -16.44
CA GLY A 288 -14.84 29.23 -17.28
C GLY A 288 -15.48 27.83 -17.16
N PHE A 289 -14.86 26.90 -16.43
CA PHE A 289 -15.39 25.55 -16.20
C PHE A 289 -15.17 25.08 -14.77
N GLN A 290 -15.93 24.05 -14.37
CA GLN A 290 -15.75 23.40 -13.08
C GLN A 290 -14.83 22.19 -13.24
N THR A 291 -13.77 22.11 -12.44
CA THR A 291 -12.86 20.95 -12.44
C THR A 291 -13.60 19.68 -12.02
N THR A 292 -13.43 18.64 -12.82
CA THR A 292 -14.01 17.31 -12.60
C THR A 292 -12.97 16.21 -12.76
N ILE A 293 -13.22 15.06 -12.15
CA ILE A 293 -12.36 13.88 -12.17
C ILE A 293 -13.20 12.60 -12.27
N GLY A 294 -12.56 11.50 -12.71
CA GLY A 294 -13.11 10.16 -12.62
C GLY A 294 -12.78 9.50 -11.27
N MET A 295 -12.02 8.39 -11.31
CA MET A 295 -11.60 7.65 -10.11
C MET A 295 -10.27 8.16 -9.49
N GLN A 296 -9.77 9.32 -9.92
CA GLN A 296 -8.65 10.02 -9.27
C GLN A 296 -8.94 10.27 -7.78
N ASP A 297 -7.91 10.46 -6.96
CA ASP A 297 -8.13 10.79 -5.54
C ASP A 297 -8.68 12.21 -5.40
N SER A 298 -8.01 13.20 -5.99
CA SER A 298 -8.33 14.61 -5.80
C SER A 298 -8.28 15.49 -7.05
N TYR A 299 -7.35 15.29 -8.00
CA TYR A 299 -7.22 16.16 -9.19
C TYR A 299 -6.91 15.37 -10.47
N PRO A 300 -7.16 15.98 -11.66
CA PRO A 300 -6.98 15.36 -12.97
C PRO A 300 -5.57 14.84 -13.25
N VAL A 301 -4.55 15.64 -12.95
CA VAL A 301 -3.14 15.36 -13.31
C VAL A 301 -2.25 15.57 -12.09
N HIS A 302 -1.23 14.73 -11.96
CA HIS A 302 -0.22 14.83 -10.91
C HIS A 302 1.17 14.89 -11.55
N ILE A 303 1.94 15.94 -11.23
CA ILE A 303 3.30 16.16 -11.75
C ILE A 303 4.32 15.93 -10.64
N LEU A 304 5.45 15.30 -10.98
CA LEU A 304 6.55 15.06 -10.06
C LEU A 304 7.91 15.27 -10.72
N ASN A 305 8.77 16.04 -10.05
CA ASN A 305 10.15 16.24 -10.48
C ASN A 305 11.05 15.11 -9.99
N LEU A 306 11.86 14.55 -10.89
CA LEU A 306 12.81 13.49 -10.52
C LEU A 306 13.88 14.00 -9.54
N ALA A 307 14.30 15.26 -9.63
CA ALA A 307 15.27 15.81 -8.66
C ALA A 307 14.74 15.77 -7.23
N SER A 308 13.43 16.01 -7.04
CA SER A 308 12.75 15.88 -5.75
C SER A 308 12.72 14.43 -5.25
N VAL A 309 12.53 13.45 -6.13
CA VAL A 309 12.58 12.03 -5.77
C VAL A 309 13.98 11.62 -5.33
N HIS A 310 15.02 12.08 -6.04
CA HIS A 310 16.42 11.86 -5.67
C HIS A 310 16.77 12.49 -4.32
N ASP A 311 16.30 13.70 -4.06
CA ASP A 311 16.53 14.35 -2.77
C ASP A 311 15.92 13.55 -1.62
N VAL A 312 14.68 13.06 -1.78
CA VAL A 312 14.03 12.16 -0.80
C VAL A 312 14.82 10.86 -0.65
N ALA A 313 15.22 10.24 -1.76
CA ALA A 313 15.99 9.00 -1.74
C ALA A 313 17.32 9.15 -0.97
N SER A 314 17.99 10.30 -1.10
CA SER A 314 19.26 10.57 -0.42
C SER A 314 19.13 10.68 1.11
N LYS A 315 17.92 10.93 1.62
CA LYS A 315 17.61 11.08 3.04
C LYS A 315 16.95 9.84 3.65
N LEU A 316 16.69 8.80 2.86
CA LEU A 316 16.17 7.54 3.37
C LEU A 316 17.18 6.88 4.33
N PRO A 317 16.69 6.19 5.38
CA PRO A 317 17.57 5.44 6.26
C PRO A 317 18.31 4.38 5.47
N ARG A 318 19.63 4.30 5.68
CA ARG A 318 20.46 3.27 5.04
C ARG A 318 20.09 1.91 5.63
N GLN A 319 19.98 0.90 4.77
CA GLN A 319 19.71 -0.48 5.21
C GLN A 319 21.03 -1.22 5.43
N GLU A 320 21.10 -2.06 6.46
CA GLU A 320 22.22 -2.98 6.64
C GLU A 320 22.15 -4.08 5.57
N GLY A 321 23.12 -4.11 4.67
CA GLY A 321 23.33 -5.23 3.76
C GLY A 321 24.39 -6.19 4.32
N PRO A 322 24.45 -7.45 3.83
CA PRO A 322 25.34 -8.48 4.36
C PRO A 322 26.83 -8.09 4.38
N TRP A 323 27.24 -7.13 3.55
CA TRP A 323 28.64 -6.73 3.37
C TRP A 323 28.85 -5.20 3.28
N GLN A 324 27.78 -4.40 3.40
CA GLN A 324 27.82 -2.93 3.30
C GLN A 324 26.44 -2.30 3.57
N LEU A 325 26.43 -1.03 3.99
CA LEU A 325 25.21 -0.21 4.03
C LEU A 325 24.67 0.01 2.61
N VAL A 326 23.48 -0.50 2.33
CA VAL A 326 22.79 -0.32 1.05
C VAL A 326 21.99 0.97 1.11
N VAL A 327 22.22 1.86 0.14
CA VAL A 327 21.36 3.03 -0.07
C VAL A 327 20.08 2.54 -0.76
N PRO A 328 18.91 2.63 -0.13
CA PRO A 328 17.68 2.18 -0.74
C PRO A 328 17.38 3.05 -1.97
N LEU A 329 17.22 2.40 -3.13
CA LEU A 329 16.77 3.05 -4.35
C LEU A 329 15.26 3.32 -4.23
N LEU A 330 14.86 4.58 -4.35
CA LEU A 330 13.46 4.97 -4.30
C LEU A 330 12.87 5.01 -5.71
N ASN A 331 12.00 4.04 -6.02
CA ASN A 331 11.28 4.02 -7.29
C ASN A 331 10.24 5.17 -7.34
N ALA A 332 10.35 6.05 -8.33
CA ALA A 332 9.50 7.22 -8.52
C ALA A 332 8.02 6.85 -8.77
N LEU A 333 7.74 5.63 -9.27
CA LEU A 333 6.39 5.12 -9.49
C LEU A 333 5.61 4.90 -8.19
N ARG A 334 6.28 4.80 -7.04
CA ARG A 334 5.64 4.76 -5.70
C ARG A 334 4.72 5.96 -5.45
N PHE A 335 5.04 7.11 -6.04
CA PHE A 335 4.27 8.35 -5.89
C PHE A 335 3.12 8.52 -6.88
N ARG A 336 3.02 7.63 -7.87
CA ARG A 336 1.96 7.56 -8.86
C ARG A 336 1.68 8.88 -9.58
N ALA A 337 2.74 9.54 -10.05
CA ALA A 337 2.61 10.72 -10.90
C ALA A 337 2.21 10.34 -12.31
N ASN A 338 1.51 11.26 -12.96
CA ASN A 338 1.11 11.11 -14.35
C ASN A 338 2.20 11.66 -15.27
N ILE A 339 2.81 12.79 -14.90
CA ILE A 339 3.88 13.41 -15.68
C ILE A 339 5.11 13.54 -14.77
N TYR A 340 6.21 12.92 -15.21
CA TYR A 340 7.52 13.06 -14.57
C TYR A 340 8.35 14.06 -15.33
N ILE A 341 9.02 14.96 -14.62
CA ILE A 341 9.77 16.07 -15.23
C ILE A 341 11.23 16.06 -14.79
N THR A 342 12.09 16.63 -15.65
CA THR A 342 13.53 16.80 -15.40
C THR A 342 13.99 18.19 -15.77
N GLY A 343 15.06 18.66 -15.15
CA GLY A 343 15.66 19.98 -15.40
C GLY A 343 15.60 20.93 -14.19
N PRO A 344 14.44 21.15 -13.55
CA PRO A 344 14.35 22.01 -12.37
C PRO A 344 15.09 21.43 -11.14
N PRO A 345 15.63 22.27 -10.23
CA PRO A 345 16.15 21.82 -8.94
C PRO A 345 15.10 21.07 -8.10
N ALA A 346 15.56 20.28 -7.12
CA ALA A 346 14.66 19.57 -6.22
C ALA A 346 13.66 20.52 -5.56
N PHE A 347 12.39 20.13 -5.58
CA PHE A 347 11.23 20.85 -5.03
C PHE A 347 10.89 22.18 -5.70
N HIS A 348 11.55 22.54 -6.80
CA HIS A 348 11.26 23.79 -7.49
C HIS A 348 9.80 23.85 -8.00
N GLU A 349 9.18 22.70 -8.25
CA GLU A 349 7.76 22.59 -8.61
C GLU A 349 6.79 23.07 -7.53
N ASP A 350 7.21 23.11 -6.25
CA ASP A 350 6.35 23.47 -5.12
C ASP A 350 5.85 24.92 -5.16
N ALA A 351 6.47 25.77 -5.99
CA ALA A 351 6.16 27.19 -6.12
C ALA A 351 5.37 27.53 -7.41
N TRP A 352 5.08 26.55 -8.28
CA TRP A 352 4.44 26.85 -9.56
C TRP A 352 2.95 27.11 -9.35
N LEU A 353 2.42 28.21 -9.89
CA LEU A 353 0.97 28.50 -9.92
C LEU A 353 0.39 28.23 -11.31
N LYS A 354 1.14 28.59 -12.35
CA LYS A 354 0.79 28.30 -13.74
C LYS A 354 2.02 27.81 -14.50
N ALA A 355 1.81 26.79 -15.31
CA ALA A 355 2.84 26.23 -16.19
C ALA A 355 2.27 25.98 -17.58
N ARG A 356 3.14 25.94 -18.58
CA ARG A 356 2.82 25.63 -19.97
C ARG A 356 3.71 24.49 -20.45
N ILE A 357 3.10 23.49 -21.08
CA ILE A 357 3.80 22.44 -21.80
C ILE A 357 3.71 22.76 -23.29
N SER A 358 4.85 22.71 -24.00
CA SER A 358 4.89 23.05 -25.42
C SER A 358 5.91 22.20 -26.17
N SER A 359 5.61 21.89 -27.42
CA SER A 359 6.52 21.12 -28.26
C SER A 359 7.75 21.95 -28.67
N PRO A 360 8.96 21.36 -28.69
CA PRO A 360 10.18 22.08 -29.08
C PRO A 360 10.21 22.49 -30.56
N ASN A 361 9.50 21.79 -31.45
CA ASN A 361 9.54 22.01 -32.90
C ASN A 361 8.16 22.37 -33.45
N SER A 362 8.00 23.62 -33.93
CA SER A 362 6.72 24.17 -34.41
C SER A 362 6.13 23.49 -35.67
N SER A 363 6.90 22.71 -36.41
CA SER A 363 6.50 22.15 -37.71
C SER A 363 5.57 20.93 -37.62
N TYR A 364 5.52 20.29 -36.46
CA TYR A 364 4.57 19.20 -36.11
C TYR A 364 4.07 19.37 -34.66
N ALA A 365 4.04 20.62 -34.17
CA ALA A 365 3.70 20.94 -32.80
C ALA A 365 2.20 20.83 -32.58
N HIS A 366 1.83 20.18 -31.49
CA HIS A 366 0.50 20.32 -30.91
C HIS A 366 0.40 21.66 -30.19
N ASP A 367 -0.84 22.14 -30.03
CA ASP A 367 -1.10 23.40 -29.34
C ASP A 367 -0.51 23.37 -27.92
N PRO A 368 0.07 24.49 -27.43
CA PRO A 368 0.63 24.55 -26.09
C PRO A 368 -0.44 24.24 -25.06
N LEU A 369 -0.12 23.45 -24.04
CA LEU A 369 -1.04 23.08 -22.98
C LEU A 369 -0.80 23.94 -21.74
N ASP A 370 -1.77 24.79 -21.42
CA ASP A 370 -1.76 25.59 -20.20
C ASP A 370 -2.29 24.81 -19.00
N LEU A 371 -1.56 24.91 -17.90
CA LEU A 371 -1.79 24.17 -16.67
C LEU A 371 -1.97 25.15 -15.50
N ASN A 372 -3.03 24.95 -14.74
CA ASN A 372 -3.14 25.51 -13.39
C ASN A 372 -2.55 24.49 -12.42
N VAL A 373 -1.46 24.88 -11.74
CA VAL A 373 -0.87 24.09 -10.67
C VAL A 373 -1.63 24.47 -9.41
N SER A 374 -2.53 23.61 -8.95
CA SER A 374 -3.57 23.98 -8.00
C SER A 374 -3.12 23.88 -6.54
N CYS A 375 -2.36 22.84 -6.19
CA CYS A 375 -1.85 22.68 -4.83
C CYS A 375 -0.76 21.61 -4.75
N ARG A 376 -0.03 21.62 -3.64
CA ARG A 376 0.94 20.57 -3.28
C ARG A 376 0.23 19.24 -3.01
N THR A 377 0.83 18.15 -3.48
CA THR A 377 0.30 16.80 -3.26
C THR A 377 0.68 16.32 -1.86
N THR A 378 -0.30 16.29 -0.98
CA THR A 378 -0.16 15.66 0.34
C THR A 378 0.03 14.15 0.19
N ARG A 379 1.00 13.61 0.91
CA ARG A 379 1.37 12.19 0.85
C ARG A 379 0.79 11.46 2.05
N CYS A 380 0.27 10.28 1.78
CA CYS A 380 -0.11 9.28 2.77
C CYS A 380 0.89 8.12 2.74
N LYS A 381 0.63 7.00 3.43
CA LYS A 381 1.48 5.80 3.41
C LYS A 381 1.46 5.00 2.09
N LEU A 382 0.73 5.46 1.06
CA LEU A 382 0.67 4.74 -0.24
C LEU A 382 2.06 4.53 -0.88
N PRO A 383 2.98 5.51 -0.91
CA PRO A 383 4.31 5.33 -1.50
C PRO A 383 5.20 4.30 -0.78
N ASN A 384 4.76 3.80 0.38
CA ASN A 384 5.49 2.75 1.07
C ASN A 384 5.41 1.40 0.34
N VAL A 385 4.39 1.20 -0.48
CA VAL A 385 4.25 0.02 -1.31
C VAL A 385 5.23 0.10 -2.48
N ASP A 386 6.14 -0.86 -2.55
CA ASP A 386 7.01 -1.02 -3.70
C ASP A 386 6.21 -1.58 -4.90
N PRO A 387 6.19 -0.92 -6.07
CA PRO A 387 5.49 -1.44 -7.24
C PRO A 387 6.08 -2.76 -7.77
N ASP A 388 7.39 -2.96 -7.61
CA ASP A 388 8.13 -4.09 -8.19
C ASP A 388 8.09 -5.33 -7.29
N THR A 389 7.85 -5.19 -5.99
CA THR A 389 7.69 -6.34 -5.08
C THR A 389 6.27 -6.49 -4.55
N ALA A 390 5.45 -5.43 -4.62
CA ALA A 390 4.16 -5.34 -3.96
C ALA A 390 4.23 -5.55 -2.44
N ILE A 391 5.38 -5.28 -1.84
CA ILE A 391 5.60 -5.31 -0.39
C ILE A 391 5.53 -3.87 0.12
N ALA A 392 4.72 -3.66 1.16
CA ALA A 392 4.62 -2.40 1.85
C ALA A 392 5.72 -2.29 2.91
N ASP A 393 6.58 -1.29 2.80
CA ASP A 393 7.44 -0.91 3.91
C ASP A 393 6.57 -0.34 5.05
N ARG A 394 6.93 -0.66 6.29
CA ARG A 394 6.17 -0.22 7.47
C ARG A 394 6.08 1.31 7.57
N ASN A 395 7.15 2.01 7.20
CA ASN A 395 7.36 3.42 7.50
C ASN A 395 7.83 4.25 6.30
N GLU A 396 8.70 3.73 5.44
CA GLU A 396 9.36 4.51 4.39
C GLU A 396 8.66 4.43 3.04
N PRO A 397 8.65 5.52 2.23
CA PRO A 397 9.34 6.80 2.44
C PRO A 397 8.54 7.83 3.26
N TYR A 398 7.36 7.45 3.77
CA TYR A 398 6.46 8.39 4.44
C TYR A 398 7.09 9.04 5.68
N SER A 399 7.79 8.28 6.51
CA SER A 399 8.46 8.81 7.70
C SER A 399 9.56 9.81 7.34
N THR A 400 10.41 9.50 6.36
CA THR A 400 11.43 10.44 5.87
C THR A 400 10.80 11.73 5.34
N LEU A 401 9.72 11.63 4.55
CA LEU A 401 8.99 12.80 4.07
C LEU A 401 8.43 13.63 5.24
N ARG A 402 7.85 12.98 6.26
CA ARG A 402 7.28 13.66 7.43
C ARG A 402 8.29 14.51 8.20
N GLN A 403 9.57 14.14 8.20
CA GLN A 403 10.60 14.86 8.95
C GLN A 403 10.87 16.27 8.42
N TYR A 404 10.77 16.51 7.10
CA TYR A 404 11.18 17.79 6.52
C TYR A 404 10.27 18.32 5.40
N ARG A 405 9.25 17.56 4.98
CA ARG A 405 8.36 17.93 3.86
C ARG A 405 6.96 18.34 4.30
N ILE A 406 6.74 18.64 5.57
CA ILE A 406 5.52 19.32 6.03
C ILE A 406 5.69 20.82 5.75
N ILE A 407 5.41 21.22 4.51
CA ILE A 407 5.69 22.57 3.99
C ILE A 407 4.43 23.38 3.69
N ASP A 408 3.25 22.80 3.88
CA ASP A 408 1.97 23.48 3.63
C ASP A 408 1.34 23.88 4.96
N GLU A 409 1.16 25.18 5.18
CA GLU A 409 0.60 25.70 6.44
C GLU A 409 -0.82 25.18 6.70
N GLY A 410 -1.58 24.91 5.63
CA GLY A 410 -2.95 24.42 5.69
C GLY A 410 -3.07 22.90 5.91
N ASN A 411 -1.96 22.15 5.91
CA ASN A 411 -1.98 20.70 6.07
C ASN A 411 -0.73 20.13 6.76
N LYS A 412 -0.92 19.34 7.82
CA LYS A 412 0.17 18.70 8.56
C LYS A 412 0.75 17.44 7.89
N ASN A 413 0.25 17.05 6.72
CA ASN A 413 0.78 15.92 5.97
C ASN A 413 1.97 16.35 5.10
N PRO A 414 3.00 15.49 4.97
CA PRO A 414 4.13 15.83 4.12
C PRO A 414 3.72 15.93 2.66
N CYS A 415 4.38 16.80 1.90
CA CYS A 415 4.07 17.09 0.50
C CYS A 415 5.23 16.72 -0.43
N LEU A 416 4.89 16.17 -1.59
CA LEU A 416 5.85 15.91 -2.67
C LEU A 416 5.10 15.93 -3.99
N GLY A 417 5.54 16.66 -5.01
CA GLY A 417 4.84 16.77 -6.30
C GLY A 417 3.57 17.61 -6.24
N MET A 418 2.99 17.91 -7.40
CA MET A 418 1.95 18.93 -7.56
C MET A 418 0.69 18.37 -8.22
N GLN A 419 -0.47 18.74 -7.68
CA GLN A 419 -1.77 18.47 -8.30
C GLN A 419 -2.09 19.57 -9.31
N VAL A 420 -2.55 19.17 -10.49
CA VAL A 420 -2.65 20.04 -11.65
C VAL A 420 -4.00 19.87 -12.35
N VAL A 421 -4.55 20.99 -12.79
CA VAL A 421 -5.75 21.09 -13.61
C VAL A 421 -5.36 21.62 -15.01
N PRO A 422 -5.52 20.82 -16.07
CA PRO A 422 -5.41 21.30 -17.44
C PRO A 422 -6.47 22.36 -17.74
N LEU A 423 -6.07 23.51 -18.29
CA LEU A 423 -7.00 24.59 -18.62
C LEU A 423 -7.71 24.38 -19.96
N GLN A 424 -7.10 23.61 -20.85
CA GLN A 424 -7.63 23.23 -22.15
C GLN A 424 -7.32 21.77 -22.46
N SER A 425 -8.00 21.21 -23.45
CA SER A 425 -7.61 19.92 -24.00
C SER A 425 -6.41 20.12 -24.94
N GLY A 426 -5.56 19.11 -25.04
CA GLY A 426 -4.37 19.15 -25.89
C GLY A 426 -3.61 17.84 -25.84
N GLU A 427 -2.40 17.81 -26.40
CA GLU A 427 -1.56 16.62 -26.35
C GLU A 427 -0.27 16.92 -25.60
N VAL A 428 0.23 15.94 -24.84
CA VAL A 428 1.54 16.01 -24.19
C VAL A 428 2.39 14.85 -24.66
N LYS A 429 3.65 15.14 -25.02
CA LYS A 429 4.65 14.16 -25.44
C LYS A 429 5.86 14.15 -24.51
N VAL A 430 6.50 13.00 -24.42
CA VAL A 430 7.84 12.89 -23.82
C VAL A 430 8.80 13.77 -24.62
N GLY A 431 9.58 14.59 -23.92
CA GLY A 431 10.49 15.57 -24.51
C GLY A 431 9.92 16.99 -24.65
N ASP A 432 8.61 17.19 -24.44
CA ASP A 432 8.03 18.53 -24.49
C ASP A 432 8.61 19.44 -23.40
N TYR A 433 8.72 20.74 -23.72
CA TYR A 433 9.28 21.76 -22.85
C TYR A 433 8.26 22.27 -21.85
N ILE A 434 8.74 22.53 -20.64
CA ILE A 434 7.97 23.08 -19.54
C ILE A 434 8.42 24.49 -19.25
N GLU A 435 7.48 25.42 -19.28
CA GLU A 435 7.67 26.81 -18.92
C GLU A 435 6.80 27.19 -17.74
N VAL A 436 7.38 27.89 -16.75
CA VAL A 436 6.63 28.41 -15.61
C VAL A 436 6.17 29.82 -15.95
N LEU A 437 4.86 30.02 -16.00
CA LEU A 437 4.24 31.30 -16.32
C LEU A 437 4.07 32.16 -15.07
N GLU A 438 3.81 31.53 -13.92
CA GLU A 438 3.55 32.23 -12.67
C GLU A 438 4.04 31.37 -11.49
N SER A 439 4.72 32.00 -10.54
CA SER A 439 5.22 31.38 -9.32
C SER A 439 4.67 32.09 -8.09
N GLY A 440 4.45 31.35 -7.00
CA GLY A 440 3.96 31.87 -5.73
C GLY A 440 3.83 30.79 -4.66
N ASN A 441 3.11 31.12 -3.60
CA ASN A 441 2.90 30.21 -2.47
C ASN A 441 1.59 29.47 -2.60
N HIS A 442 1.62 28.15 -2.33
CA HIS A 442 0.42 27.35 -2.14
C HIS A 442 -0.01 27.36 -0.68
N LEU A 443 -1.33 27.37 -0.48
CA LEU A 443 -1.95 27.14 0.81
C LEU A 443 -3.08 26.13 0.62
N TRP A 444 -2.99 25.00 1.31
CA TRP A 444 -4.04 24.00 1.28
C TRP A 444 -5.28 24.49 2.03
N ILE A 445 -6.38 24.68 1.31
CA ILE A 445 -7.68 24.92 1.94
C ILE A 445 -8.18 23.58 2.49
N GLY A 446 -7.95 23.39 3.80
CA GLY A 446 -8.43 22.25 4.58
C GLY A 446 -9.97 22.17 4.63
N ALA A 447 -10.53 21.24 5.40
CA ALA A 447 -11.95 21.25 5.76
C ALA A 447 -12.32 22.40 6.73
N GLU A 448 -11.53 23.47 6.69
CA GLU A 448 -11.62 24.67 7.50
C GLU A 448 -11.71 25.82 6.51
N ASP A 449 -12.81 25.85 5.74
CA ASP A 449 -13.18 27.12 5.12
C ASP A 449 -13.52 28.05 6.28
N PRO A 450 -12.87 29.23 6.44
CA PRO A 450 -13.24 30.19 7.47
C PRO A 450 -14.73 30.54 7.43
N LYS A 451 -15.38 30.37 6.26
CA LYS A 451 -16.83 30.53 6.08
C LYS A 451 -17.68 29.42 6.72
N GLU A 452 -17.15 28.21 6.91
CA GLU A 452 -17.86 27.13 7.64
C GLU A 452 -17.76 27.27 9.16
N ASP A 453 -16.79 28.04 9.65
CA ASP A 453 -16.63 28.36 11.07
C ASP A 453 -17.35 29.68 11.47
N ASP A 454 -17.87 30.42 10.49
CA ASP A 454 -18.73 31.58 10.72
C ASP A 454 -20.14 31.15 11.11
N TRP A 455 -20.35 31.05 12.43
CA TRP A 455 -21.65 30.73 13.01
C TRP A 455 -22.58 31.94 13.14
N GLN A 456 -22.10 33.16 12.89
CA GLN A 456 -22.85 34.40 13.21
C GLN A 456 -24.09 34.57 12.32
N HIS A 457 -24.07 33.99 11.13
CA HIS A 457 -25.15 34.10 10.14
C HIS A 457 -25.95 32.79 9.95
N VAL A 458 -25.70 31.77 10.78
CA VAL A 458 -26.38 30.46 10.70
C VAL A 458 -27.75 30.51 11.43
N GLN A 459 -28.84 30.46 10.66
CA GLN A 459 -30.23 30.49 11.17
C GLN A 459 -30.63 29.21 11.94
N ASP A 460 -30.09 28.05 11.56
CA ASP A 460 -30.41 26.75 12.20
C ASP A 460 -29.68 26.60 13.56
N PRO A 461 -30.42 26.51 14.68
CA PRO A 461 -29.82 26.43 16.02
C PRO A 461 -28.94 25.20 16.24
N LYS A 462 -29.27 24.05 15.63
CA LYS A 462 -28.51 22.80 15.79
C LYS A 462 -27.18 22.88 15.06
N LYS A 463 -27.18 23.39 13.84
CA LYS A 463 -25.95 23.63 13.06
C LYS A 463 -25.06 24.67 13.72
N ARG A 464 -25.65 25.77 14.21
CA ARG A 464 -24.91 26.82 14.94
C ARG A 464 -24.20 26.26 16.17
N LYS A 465 -24.91 25.46 16.99
CA LYS A 465 -24.34 24.83 18.18
C LYS A 465 -23.23 23.82 17.84
N ALA A 466 -23.41 23.02 16.79
CA ALA A 466 -22.38 22.08 16.34
C ALA A 466 -21.08 22.80 15.90
N ILE A 467 -21.20 23.93 15.21
CA ILE A 467 -20.04 24.76 14.82
C ILE A 467 -19.36 25.37 16.05
N GLN A 468 -20.14 25.91 16.99
CA GLN A 468 -19.62 26.48 18.25
C GLN A 468 -18.91 25.42 19.11
N ASP A 469 -19.50 24.23 19.26
CA ASP A 469 -18.91 23.14 20.05
C ASP A 469 -17.61 22.64 19.42
N ARG A 470 -17.56 22.55 18.08
CA ARG A 470 -16.34 22.22 17.32
C ARG A 470 -15.24 23.28 17.52
N LEU A 471 -15.58 24.57 17.49
CA LEU A 471 -14.63 25.66 17.76
C LEU A 471 -14.11 25.65 19.20
N ALA A 472 -14.99 25.39 20.18
CA ALA A 472 -14.61 25.28 21.59
C ALA A 472 -13.69 24.09 21.85
N GLN A 473 -13.93 22.94 21.20
CA GLN A 473 -13.03 21.78 21.25
C GLN A 473 -11.65 22.13 20.64
N ARG A 474 -11.62 22.84 19.51
CA ARG A 474 -10.38 23.30 18.88
C ARG A 474 -9.59 24.25 19.79
N ALA A 475 -10.25 25.22 20.41
CA ALA A 475 -9.62 26.15 21.35
C ALA A 475 -9.03 25.42 22.58
N ARG A 476 -9.73 24.42 23.12
CA ARG A 476 -9.21 23.56 24.19
C ARG A 476 -7.96 22.80 23.77
N HIS A 477 -7.99 22.15 22.60
CA HIS A 477 -6.82 21.41 22.09
C HIS A 477 -5.62 22.33 21.81
N SER A 478 -5.87 23.55 21.31
CA SER A 478 -4.81 24.53 21.08
C SER A 478 -4.24 25.08 22.40
N ALA A 479 -5.07 25.28 23.42
CA ALA A 479 -4.62 25.70 24.75
C ALA A 479 -3.80 24.60 25.45
N LEU A 480 -4.16 23.33 25.28
CA LEU A 480 -3.38 22.17 25.72
C LEU A 480 -2.04 22.03 24.99
N ALA A 481 -1.96 22.48 23.73
CA ALA A 481 -0.71 22.48 22.96
C ALA A 481 0.22 23.67 23.27
N LEU A 482 -0.31 24.73 23.90
CA LEU A 482 0.41 25.96 24.28
C LEU A 482 0.77 26.00 25.78
N SER A 483 0.42 24.97 26.57
CA SER A 483 0.88 24.91 27.96
C SER A 483 2.40 24.68 27.98
N PRO A 484 3.15 25.35 28.89
CA PRO A 484 4.59 25.11 29.02
C PRO A 484 4.81 23.62 29.28
N THR A 485 5.71 23.02 28.51
CA THR A 485 6.15 21.63 28.67
C THR A 485 6.57 21.37 30.11
N ASP A 486 6.01 20.31 30.71
CA ASP A 486 6.47 19.78 31.99
C ASP A 486 8.00 19.54 31.95
N PRO A 487 8.76 19.93 32.99
CA PRO A 487 10.23 19.82 33.02
C PRO A 487 10.76 18.37 33.08
N ILE A 488 9.90 17.37 32.88
CA ILE A 488 10.26 15.95 32.89
C ILE A 488 10.63 15.44 31.48
N LEU A 489 10.26 16.16 30.41
CA LEU A 489 10.53 15.72 29.03
C LEU A 489 11.89 16.15 28.46
N ASP A 490 12.66 17.00 29.15
CA ASP A 490 14.02 17.38 28.75
C ASP A 490 15.10 16.32 29.07
N PHE A 491 14.75 15.27 29.82
CA PHE A 491 15.66 14.15 30.11
C PHE A 491 15.72 13.09 28.99
N LEU A 492 14.95 13.22 27.91
CA LEU A 492 14.84 12.21 26.85
C LEU A 492 15.52 12.59 25.52
N ASN A 493 16.24 13.73 25.46
CA ASN A 493 17.10 14.07 24.33
C ASN A 493 18.57 13.86 24.70
N PRO A 494 19.24 12.81 24.21
CA PRO A 494 20.68 12.67 24.41
C PRO A 494 21.44 13.72 23.59
N SER A 495 22.42 14.36 24.23
CA SER A 495 23.43 15.23 23.62
C SER A 495 24.30 14.44 22.61
N PRO A 496 24.87 15.06 21.56
CA PRO A 496 25.53 14.36 20.45
C PRO A 496 26.86 13.64 20.78
N ASN A 497 27.23 13.46 22.05
CA ASN A 497 28.59 13.03 22.45
C ASN A 497 28.71 11.71 23.21
N ASP A 498 27.63 10.97 23.48
CA ASP A 498 27.74 9.64 24.10
C ASP A 498 27.55 8.52 23.07
N GLN A 499 28.56 8.34 22.21
CA GLN A 499 28.72 7.10 21.45
C GLN A 499 29.44 6.06 22.32
N LEU A 500 28.68 5.25 23.07
CA LEU A 500 29.17 3.95 23.50
C LEU A 500 28.91 2.95 22.37
N ALA A 501 29.98 2.63 21.65
CA ALA A 501 30.01 1.57 20.65
C ALA A 501 29.64 0.23 21.30
N ILE A 502 28.56 -0.40 20.82
CA ILE A 502 28.28 -1.81 21.07
C ILE A 502 28.73 -2.55 19.83
N ASP A 503 29.85 -3.26 19.97
CA ASP A 503 30.51 -4.04 18.93
C ASP A 503 29.78 -5.38 18.75
N PHE A 504 29.25 -5.65 17.55
CA PHE A 504 28.42 -6.84 17.26
C PHE A 504 29.21 -8.02 16.66
N THR A 505 30.54 -8.05 16.81
CA THR A 505 31.36 -9.15 16.30
C THR A 505 31.66 -10.20 17.37
N THR A 506 30.65 -10.95 17.83
CA THR A 506 30.86 -12.29 18.45
C THR A 506 29.64 -13.20 18.23
N PRO A 507 29.77 -14.35 17.56
CA PRO A 507 28.72 -15.35 17.47
C PRO A 507 28.82 -16.25 18.71
N ASN A 508 28.11 -15.88 19.78
CA ASN A 508 27.67 -16.74 20.90
C ASN A 508 27.29 -15.83 22.09
N LEU A 509 26.11 -15.22 22.04
CA LEU A 509 25.46 -14.75 23.26
C LEU A 509 24.47 -15.83 23.69
N ILE A 510 24.99 -16.79 24.46
CA ILE A 510 24.25 -17.28 25.62
C ILE A 510 23.75 -16.02 26.32
N ASN A 511 22.42 -15.84 26.39
CA ASN A 511 21.80 -14.76 27.16
C ASN A 511 22.55 -14.64 28.48
N PRO A 512 23.29 -13.55 28.77
CA PRO A 512 23.74 -13.33 30.14
C PRO A 512 22.45 -13.30 30.95
N ALA A 513 22.36 -14.16 31.97
CA ALA A 513 21.20 -14.21 32.84
C ALA A 513 20.81 -12.77 33.18
N PRO A 514 19.56 -12.34 32.92
CA PRO A 514 19.16 -10.97 33.20
C PRO A 514 19.46 -10.71 34.68
N TYR A 515 20.09 -9.56 34.95
CA TYR A 515 20.39 -9.11 36.30
C TYR A 515 19.07 -9.06 37.08
N LEU A 516 18.74 -10.15 37.78
CA LEU A 516 17.62 -10.18 38.71
C LEU A 516 18.05 -9.25 39.85
N PRO A 517 17.31 -8.16 40.13
CA PRO A 517 17.60 -7.34 41.28
C PRO A 517 17.63 -8.25 42.51
N SER A 518 18.70 -8.15 43.30
CA SER A 518 18.79 -8.83 44.59
C SER A 518 17.48 -8.61 45.37
N PRO A 519 16.94 -9.64 46.05
CA PRO A 519 15.64 -9.59 46.74
C PRO A 519 15.57 -8.61 47.92
N GLN A 520 16.56 -7.73 48.10
CA GLN A 520 16.68 -6.82 49.24
C GLN A 520 16.75 -5.33 48.86
N SER A 521 16.46 -4.93 47.60
CA SER A 521 16.38 -3.50 47.26
C SER A 521 15.03 -2.89 47.70
N PRO A 522 15.01 -1.85 48.55
CA PRO A 522 13.78 -1.27 49.13
C PRO A 522 12.93 -0.45 48.16
N LEU A 523 13.30 -0.36 46.88
CA LEU A 523 12.61 0.39 45.84
C LEU A 523 12.33 -0.52 44.62
N GLN A 524 11.43 -1.49 44.76
CA GLN A 524 10.92 -2.23 43.61
C GLN A 524 9.60 -1.61 43.14
N PRO A 525 9.52 -1.07 41.90
CA PRO A 525 8.28 -0.54 41.37
C PRO A 525 7.25 -1.68 41.19
N PRO A 526 5.94 -1.37 41.23
CA PRO A 526 4.90 -2.36 40.96
C PRO A 526 5.12 -2.99 39.57
N LEU A 527 4.90 -4.31 39.48
CA LEU A 527 5.15 -5.07 38.26
C LEU A 527 4.13 -4.64 37.19
N THR A 528 4.61 -4.12 36.07
CA THR A 528 3.75 -3.80 34.93
C THR A 528 3.35 -5.08 34.20
N ILE A 529 2.22 -5.05 33.47
CA ILE A 529 1.81 -6.16 32.61
C ILE A 529 2.89 -6.53 31.59
N PHE A 530 3.57 -5.53 31.03
CA PHE A 530 4.67 -5.74 30.08
C PHE A 530 5.83 -6.49 30.73
N THR A 531 6.27 -6.04 31.91
CA THR A 531 7.37 -6.70 32.65
C THR A 531 6.98 -8.12 33.07
N ALA A 532 5.74 -8.35 33.48
CA ALA A 532 5.27 -9.67 33.88
C ALA A 532 5.28 -10.67 32.72
N LEU A 533 4.75 -10.28 31.56
CA LEU A 533 4.76 -11.12 30.35
C LEU A 533 6.19 -11.38 29.85
N TYR A 534 7.07 -10.38 29.97
CA TYR A 534 8.48 -10.54 29.65
C TYR A 534 9.16 -11.58 30.55
N LEU A 535 8.97 -11.49 31.87
CA LEU A 535 9.51 -12.46 32.84
C LEU A 535 8.96 -13.87 32.60
N ASN A 536 7.67 -14.03 32.32
CA ASN A 536 7.09 -15.33 31.97
C ASN A 536 7.68 -15.87 30.67
N GLY A 537 7.92 -15.01 29.68
CA GLY A 537 8.61 -15.36 28.44
C GLY A 537 10.03 -15.87 28.69
N LEU A 538 10.80 -15.20 29.56
CA LEU A 538 12.13 -15.66 29.95
C LEU A 538 12.09 -17.01 30.67
N THR A 539 11.15 -17.20 31.60
CA THR A 539 10.95 -18.48 32.30
C THR A 539 10.64 -19.63 31.33
N LEU A 540 9.91 -19.35 30.25
CA LEU A 540 9.56 -20.32 29.21
C LEU A 540 10.58 -20.40 28.06
N SER A 541 11.68 -19.66 28.13
CA SER A 541 12.68 -19.54 27.04
C SER A 541 12.09 -19.10 25.69
N LEU A 542 11.09 -18.21 25.73
CA LEU A 542 10.43 -17.65 24.55
C LEU A 542 11.09 -16.34 24.12
N SER A 543 11.61 -16.27 22.89
CA SER A 543 12.15 -15.03 22.33
C SER A 543 11.06 -13.98 22.09
N CYS A 544 11.41 -12.68 22.18
CA CYS A 544 10.47 -11.58 21.98
C CYS A 544 9.87 -11.54 20.55
N THR A 545 10.44 -12.31 19.61
CA THR A 545 10.05 -12.46 18.20
C THR A 545 9.03 -13.57 17.92
N ALA A 546 8.50 -14.27 18.91
CA ALA A 546 7.61 -15.42 18.69
C ALA A 546 6.19 -15.02 18.23
N CYS A 547 6.06 -14.56 16.98
CA CYS A 547 4.80 -14.45 16.23
C CYS A 547 4.48 -15.74 15.44
N LEU A 548 5.28 -16.79 15.62
CA LEU A 548 5.08 -18.08 14.96
C LEU A 548 3.88 -18.81 15.58
N HIS A 549 2.99 -19.30 14.73
CA HIS A 549 1.87 -20.15 15.13
C HIS A 549 2.35 -21.60 15.19
N THR A 550 2.61 -22.10 16.39
CA THR A 550 3.00 -23.50 16.60
C THR A 550 2.37 -24.03 17.89
N PRO A 551 2.18 -25.34 18.04
CA PRO A 551 1.87 -25.91 19.34
C PRO A 551 2.98 -25.64 20.37
N SER A 552 2.63 -25.65 21.66
CA SER A 552 3.57 -25.51 22.76
C SER A 552 4.32 -26.82 23.02
N PRO A 553 5.60 -26.79 23.41
CA PRO A 553 6.33 -27.98 23.81
C PRO A 553 5.79 -28.51 25.14
N PRO A 554 6.05 -29.80 25.49
CA PRO A 554 5.71 -30.35 26.80
C PRO A 554 6.29 -29.54 27.96
N ALA A 555 5.59 -29.56 29.11
CA ALA A 555 6.01 -28.85 30.32
C ALA A 555 7.42 -29.29 30.79
N HIS A 556 8.26 -28.34 31.16
CA HIS A 556 9.52 -28.63 31.85
C HIS A 556 9.31 -28.55 33.37
N ALA A 557 9.96 -29.43 34.13
CA ALA A 557 9.78 -29.54 35.59
C ALA A 557 10.19 -28.25 36.36
N SER A 558 11.05 -27.42 35.77
CA SER A 558 11.49 -26.15 36.35
C SER A 558 10.51 -24.98 36.11
N HIS A 559 9.47 -25.17 35.28
CA HIS A 559 8.52 -24.10 34.99
C HIS A 559 7.40 -24.06 36.06
N PRO A 560 6.94 -22.85 36.46
CA PRO A 560 5.80 -22.70 37.36
C PRO A 560 4.53 -23.36 36.80
N LEU A 561 3.73 -23.97 37.68
CA LEU A 561 2.50 -24.68 37.31
C LEU A 561 1.51 -23.82 36.50
N SER A 562 1.41 -22.52 36.80
CA SER A 562 0.54 -21.57 36.08
C SER A 562 0.93 -21.37 34.62
N LEU A 563 2.19 -21.66 34.27
CA LEU A 563 2.74 -21.56 32.92
C LEU A 563 2.88 -22.93 32.23
N HIS A 564 2.41 -24.02 32.85
CA HIS A 564 2.39 -25.31 32.16
C HIS A 564 1.42 -25.24 30.96
N PRO A 565 1.79 -25.83 29.81
CA PRO A 565 0.93 -25.88 28.63
C PRO A 565 -0.33 -26.72 28.91
N THR A 566 -1.47 -26.25 28.42
CA THR A 566 -2.73 -27.00 28.46
C THR A 566 -2.78 -28.06 27.35
N PRO A 567 -3.69 -29.06 27.43
CA PRO A 567 -3.91 -29.98 26.31
C PRO A 567 -4.26 -29.29 24.99
N THR A 568 -4.98 -28.16 25.05
CA THR A 568 -5.29 -27.32 23.89
C THR A 568 -4.02 -26.75 23.26
N GLN A 569 -3.09 -26.25 24.08
CA GLN A 569 -1.82 -25.68 23.62
C GLN A 569 -0.84 -26.72 23.06
N LEU A 570 -0.87 -27.95 23.55
CA LEU A 570 -0.03 -29.05 23.05
C LEU A 570 -0.48 -29.56 21.68
N THR A 571 -1.76 -29.40 21.33
CA THR A 571 -2.36 -29.98 20.13
C THR A 571 -2.73 -28.96 19.06
N THR A 572 -2.95 -27.69 19.43
CA THR A 572 -3.44 -26.64 18.54
C THR A 572 -2.35 -25.61 18.28
N ALA A 573 -2.08 -25.28 17.01
CA ALA A 573 -1.14 -24.24 16.65
C ALA A 573 -1.70 -22.85 17.01
N HIS A 574 -0.94 -22.04 17.73
CA HIS A 574 -1.37 -20.72 18.21
C HIS A 574 -0.18 -19.75 18.37
N PRO A 575 -0.42 -18.43 18.46
CA PRO A 575 0.61 -17.46 18.80
C PRO A 575 1.29 -17.82 20.12
N ARG A 576 2.58 -18.14 20.05
CA ARG A 576 3.36 -18.60 21.21
C ARG A 576 3.49 -17.57 22.32
N TRP A 577 3.16 -16.30 22.08
CA TRP A 577 3.10 -15.30 23.14
C TRP A 577 1.91 -15.51 24.10
N PHE A 578 0.83 -16.19 23.70
CA PHE A 578 -0.26 -16.55 24.63
C PHE A 578 0.26 -17.38 25.80
N ASP A 579 1.31 -18.21 25.60
CA ASP A 579 1.97 -18.97 26.66
C ASP A 579 2.48 -18.09 27.82
N ARG A 580 2.71 -16.79 27.58
CA ARG A 580 3.20 -15.84 28.59
C ARG A 580 2.13 -15.47 29.62
N LEU A 581 0.85 -15.75 29.36
CA LEU A 581 -0.23 -15.48 30.29
C LEU A 581 -0.31 -16.58 31.36
N PRO A 582 -0.31 -16.24 32.66
CA PRO A 582 -0.29 -17.24 33.72
C PRO A 582 -1.66 -17.91 33.98
N PHE A 583 -2.65 -17.70 33.10
CA PHE A 583 -4.02 -18.18 33.27
C PHE A 583 -4.37 -19.25 32.22
N PRO A 584 -4.41 -20.54 32.60
CA PRO A 584 -4.72 -21.63 31.67
C PRO A 584 -6.07 -21.46 30.94
N THR A 585 -7.13 -21.10 31.66
CA THR A 585 -8.47 -20.88 31.08
C THR A 585 -8.46 -19.79 30.02
N MET A 586 -7.78 -18.67 30.32
CA MET A 586 -7.66 -17.55 29.40
C MET A 586 -6.90 -17.93 28.13
N ARG A 587 -5.81 -18.69 28.25
CA ARG A 587 -5.05 -19.20 27.11
C ARG A 587 -5.92 -20.09 26.21
N ASP A 588 -6.66 -21.03 26.79
CA ASP A 588 -7.54 -21.92 26.04
C ASP A 588 -8.67 -21.17 25.33
N ASN A 589 -9.28 -20.18 26.00
CA ASN A 589 -10.32 -19.35 25.40
C ASN A 589 -9.75 -18.51 24.25
N LEU A 590 -8.60 -17.86 24.43
CA LEU A 590 -7.93 -17.10 23.36
C LEU A 590 -7.65 -17.96 22.13
N ILE A 591 -7.12 -19.16 22.32
CA ILE A 591 -6.82 -20.10 21.23
C ILE A 591 -8.10 -20.49 20.48
N ARG A 592 -9.15 -20.88 21.22
CA ARG A 592 -10.43 -21.29 20.62
C ARG A 592 -11.11 -20.17 19.84
N LEU A 593 -11.12 -18.95 20.37
CA LEU A 593 -11.81 -17.82 19.76
C LEU A 593 -11.04 -17.27 18.56
N MET A 594 -9.70 -17.35 18.60
CA MET A 594 -8.85 -17.03 17.46
C MET A 594 -9.06 -18.06 16.33
N ASP A 595 -9.12 -19.36 16.64
CA ASP A 595 -9.41 -20.43 15.66
C ASP A 595 -10.81 -20.27 15.02
N MET A 596 -11.80 -19.83 15.79
CA MET A 596 -13.14 -19.50 15.27
C MET A 596 -13.22 -18.17 14.52
N GLY A 597 -12.14 -17.39 14.46
CA GLY A 597 -12.11 -16.06 13.82
C GLY A 597 -12.96 -15.00 14.52
N VAL A 598 -13.27 -15.20 15.80
CA VAL A 598 -14.11 -14.29 16.62
C VAL A 598 -13.27 -13.23 17.34
N LEU A 599 -12.01 -13.56 17.67
CA LEU A 599 -11.11 -12.67 18.40
C LEU A 599 -10.10 -12.01 17.46
N ASP A 600 -10.09 -10.68 17.41
CA ASP A 600 -9.03 -9.90 16.77
C ASP A 600 -7.82 -9.77 17.74
N GLU A 601 -6.73 -10.47 17.40
CA GLU A 601 -5.49 -10.50 18.19
C GLU A 601 -4.89 -9.09 18.38
N GLU A 602 -4.89 -8.27 17.33
CA GLU A 602 -4.33 -6.91 17.36
C GLU A 602 -5.20 -5.99 18.22
N GLU A 603 -6.52 -6.20 18.22
CA GLU A 603 -7.43 -5.49 19.11
C GLU A 603 -7.17 -5.84 20.58
N PHE A 604 -7.04 -7.12 20.88
CA PHE A 604 -6.76 -7.62 22.22
C PHE A 604 -5.40 -7.10 22.73
N LEU A 605 -4.34 -7.17 21.90
CA LEU A 605 -3.00 -6.69 22.23
C LEU A 605 -2.97 -5.17 22.44
N ARG A 606 -3.60 -4.40 21.54
CA ARG A 606 -3.72 -2.95 21.69
C ARG A 606 -4.35 -2.64 23.04
N ASP A 607 -5.51 -3.20 23.32
CA ASP A 607 -6.24 -2.94 24.55
C ASP A 607 -5.45 -3.39 25.80
N LEU A 608 -4.71 -4.50 25.72
CA LEU A 608 -3.90 -5.03 26.83
C LEU A 608 -2.83 -4.05 27.29
N PHE A 609 -2.24 -3.30 26.35
CA PHE A 609 -1.16 -2.35 26.60
C PHE A 609 -1.60 -0.89 26.66
N THR A 610 -2.76 -0.53 26.09
CA THR A 610 -3.25 0.86 26.07
C THR A 610 -4.37 1.14 27.07
N MET A 611 -4.98 0.11 27.67
CA MET A 611 -5.96 0.25 28.75
C MET A 611 -5.33 -0.08 30.12
N GLU A 612 -5.99 0.34 31.21
CA GLU A 612 -5.70 -0.14 32.57
C GLU A 612 -6.12 -1.62 32.71
N SER A 613 -5.30 -2.53 32.17
CA SER A 613 -5.66 -3.94 32.01
C SER A 613 -5.53 -4.74 33.31
N TRP A 614 -4.33 -4.75 33.88
CA TRP A 614 -4.00 -5.53 35.06
C TRP A 614 -3.19 -4.74 36.08
N ARG A 615 -3.59 -4.87 37.35
CA ARG A 615 -2.77 -4.54 38.51
C ARG A 615 -2.17 -5.83 39.07
N ILE A 616 -0.85 -5.85 39.25
CA ILE A 616 -0.12 -7.02 39.75
C ILE A 616 0.49 -6.68 41.12
N GLU A 617 -0.01 -7.35 42.15
CA GLU A 617 0.40 -7.16 43.54
C GLU A 617 1.39 -8.24 43.98
N THR A 618 2.49 -7.82 44.63
CA THR A 618 3.46 -8.70 45.27
C THR A 618 2.90 -9.19 46.62
N ARG A 619 2.03 -10.21 46.60
CA ARG A 619 1.34 -10.75 47.79
C ARG A 619 2.24 -11.65 48.65
N GLY A 620 3.36 -11.10 49.14
CA GLY A 620 4.32 -11.85 49.96
C GLY A 620 5.15 -12.90 49.21
N VAL A 621 5.14 -12.85 47.87
CA VAL A 621 6.01 -13.63 46.98
C VAL A 621 7.09 -12.74 46.39
N GLY A 622 8.15 -13.34 45.83
CA GLY A 622 9.20 -12.58 45.15
C GLY A 622 8.64 -11.68 44.03
N TRP A 623 9.31 -10.57 43.75
CA TRP A 623 8.88 -9.62 42.72
C TRP A 623 8.82 -10.27 41.33
N SER A 624 9.80 -11.12 40.99
CA SER A 624 9.77 -11.92 39.77
C SER A 624 8.69 -13.00 39.79
N GLU A 625 8.48 -13.66 40.95
CA GLU A 625 7.46 -14.70 41.13
C GLU A 625 6.03 -14.17 40.98
N SER A 626 5.84 -12.86 41.21
CA SER A 626 4.55 -12.19 41.00
C SER A 626 4.10 -12.22 39.54
N ALA A 627 5.01 -12.44 38.59
CA ALA A 627 4.70 -12.56 37.16
C ALA A 627 3.86 -13.81 36.83
N TRP A 628 4.05 -14.91 37.55
CA TRP A 628 3.31 -16.16 37.33
C TRP A 628 2.39 -16.54 38.51
N ASN A 629 2.39 -15.76 39.60
CA ASN A 629 1.44 -15.94 40.70
C ASN A 629 0.08 -15.28 40.38
N THR A 630 -0.84 -16.08 39.86
CA THR A 630 -2.20 -15.65 39.47
C THR A 630 -3.00 -14.98 40.60
N ARG A 631 -2.69 -15.24 41.87
CA ARG A 631 -3.42 -14.65 43.02
C ARG A 631 -3.15 -13.14 43.19
N GLY A 632 -2.01 -12.66 42.70
CA GLY A 632 -1.59 -11.26 42.75
C GLY A 632 -2.17 -10.40 41.62
N TRP A 633 -2.73 -11.03 40.59
CA TRP A 633 -3.26 -10.32 39.43
C TRP A 633 -4.71 -9.88 39.66
N ARG A 634 -5.03 -8.64 39.26
CA ARG A 634 -6.36 -8.04 39.35
C ARG A 634 -6.70 -7.32 38.04
N MET A 635 -7.80 -7.72 37.39
CA MET A 635 -8.32 -6.99 36.24
C MET A 635 -8.99 -5.70 36.72
N GLU A 636 -8.64 -4.56 36.12
CA GLU A 636 -9.19 -3.26 36.50
C GLU A 636 -9.98 -2.59 35.36
N GLY A 637 -10.71 -1.53 35.72
CA GLY A 637 -11.32 -0.58 34.79
C GLY A 637 -12.20 -1.18 33.68
N ALA A 638 -12.14 -0.51 32.51
CA ALA A 638 -12.88 -0.89 31.32
C ALA A 638 -12.39 -2.21 30.69
N TRP A 639 -11.16 -2.64 31.00
CA TRP A 639 -10.60 -3.90 30.52
C TRP A 639 -11.40 -5.10 31.04
N ARG A 640 -11.75 -5.10 32.33
CA ARG A 640 -12.57 -6.17 32.93
C ARG A 640 -13.94 -6.29 32.26
N GLY A 641 -14.57 -5.17 31.90
CA GLY A 641 -15.87 -5.17 31.23
C GLY A 641 -15.80 -5.75 29.82
N LYS A 642 -14.71 -5.49 29.09
CA LYS A 642 -14.54 -5.92 27.70
C LYS A 642 -13.98 -7.33 27.55
N TRP A 643 -13.01 -7.71 28.38
CA TRP A 643 -12.24 -8.95 28.23
C TRP A 643 -12.33 -9.91 29.42
N GLY A 644 -13.04 -9.54 30.49
CA GLY A 644 -13.14 -10.35 31.71
C GLY A 644 -13.85 -11.70 31.53
N TRP A 645 -14.63 -11.86 30.47
CA TRP A 645 -15.28 -13.13 30.12
C TRP A 645 -14.31 -14.19 29.56
N LEU A 646 -13.04 -13.83 29.29
CA LEU A 646 -12.01 -14.77 28.88
C LEU A 646 -11.47 -15.63 30.04
N MET A 647 -11.76 -15.25 31.29
CA MET A 647 -11.21 -15.90 32.50
C MET A 647 -11.95 -17.15 32.95
#